data_AF-A0A212F3M7-F1
#
_entry.id   AF-A0A212F3M7-F1
#
_cell.length_a   1.000
_cell.length_b   1.000
_cell.length_c   1.000
_cell.angle_alpha   90.00
_cell.angle_beta   90.00
_cell.angle_gamma   90.00
#
_symmetry.space_group_name_H-M   'P 1'
#
loop_
_entity.id
_entity.type
_entity.pdbx_description
1 polymer ?
#
loop_
_entity_poly.entity_id
_entity_poly.type
_entity_poly.pdbx_seq_one_letter_code
_entity_poly.pdbx_strand_id
1 'polypeptide(L)'
;MHDGRETANSYDGEWIVEVVGGEEVAQLVALEHGYKYEGPVLGLANMYAFHAHERKERRTPSKHTSTLRKDRRIRWAEQLFAKSRVKRYPYPDLDGTLKRVKRIDEYTRDADFTRSSTVEHGRREVFNDELWAYEWYLQDTRDNPNVPRLDLNVLSVYNMGYNGRGVRVSILDDGVEHNHTDLQNNYDPEISWDCNDGDSDPYPRHDDKNRNSHGTRCAGEIAMTANNKKCGVGVAWGAKVGGVRMLDGRITDHVEGEAIGFAWDKVDIYSASWGPNDDGETVEGPGRLAMEAFKRGVQMGRNGKGNIFVWANGNGGTHDDNCNCDGYSSSMYTISIASASQQGLFPWYGEICSSTLATAYSSGAYSDQKIATTDVNDSCTLGHTGTSAAAPLAAGIIALMLDANPNLTWRDVQHLIVWTSEYTPLSDNPGWQVNGAGLYFDVRFGFGLLNAGSLVNAALNWTTVPSALSCRIDASPIKGKVAISAMETVDITVKVSDCEVNYLEHVELYVNIEYTRRGALEIHLISPQGTMVQLLSPRPRDTSKVGFVNWPLTSVATWGERANGLWRVIVQDKGNKWNTGYVGELVLIVHGTKEMPAHMRSGPRRYDDTFSRYEIESYEDEPAVPGDHEHGGVASALLDQADTELQRNYHSRGQQAGERHRD
;
A
#
# COMPACT_ATOMS: atom_id res chain seq x y z
N MET A 1 -15.62 -15.66 -16.79
CA MET A 1 -14.49 -15.25 -15.94
C MET A 1 -13.84 -14.10 -16.66
N HIS A 2 -13.72 -12.96 -16.00
CA HIS A 2 -13.14 -11.77 -16.59
C HIS A 2 -11.62 -11.76 -16.36
N ASP A 3 -10.89 -12.49 -17.19
CA ASP A 3 -9.42 -12.58 -17.14
C ASP A 3 -8.75 -11.90 -18.35
N GLY A 4 -9.53 -11.10 -19.09
CA GLY A 4 -9.09 -10.38 -20.29
C GLY A 4 -9.37 -11.12 -21.60
N ARG A 5 -9.82 -12.39 -21.57
CA ARG A 5 -10.13 -13.15 -22.80
C ARG A 5 -11.21 -12.50 -23.67
N GLU A 6 -12.14 -11.78 -23.04
CA GLU A 6 -13.27 -11.12 -23.70
C GLU A 6 -12.85 -9.93 -24.56
N THR A 7 -11.71 -9.31 -24.22
CA THR A 7 -11.14 -8.13 -24.88
C THR A 7 -9.85 -8.45 -25.64
N ALA A 8 -9.44 -9.73 -25.67
CA ALA A 8 -8.22 -10.19 -26.32
C ALA A 8 -8.23 -9.90 -27.83
N ASN A 9 -7.32 -9.02 -28.26
CA ASN A 9 -7.19 -8.63 -29.67
C ASN A 9 -6.23 -9.53 -30.47
N SER A 10 -5.33 -10.25 -29.81
CA SER A 10 -4.42 -11.22 -30.43
C SER A 10 -4.06 -12.39 -29.49
N TYR A 11 -4.13 -13.60 -30.02
CA TYR A 11 -3.65 -14.82 -29.37
C TYR A 11 -2.24 -15.17 -29.85
N ASP A 12 -1.39 -15.57 -28.91
CA ASP A 12 0.01 -15.92 -29.14
C ASP A 12 0.18 -17.31 -29.75
N GLY A 13 1.35 -17.59 -30.32
CA GLY A 13 1.84 -18.93 -30.64
C GLY A 13 2.25 -19.74 -29.40
N GLU A 14 2.12 -19.18 -28.21
CA GLU A 14 2.48 -19.79 -26.93
C GLU A 14 1.27 -20.39 -26.18
N TRP A 15 1.52 -21.57 -25.59
CA TRP A 15 0.61 -22.29 -24.70
C TRP A 15 1.31 -22.60 -23.40
N ILE A 16 0.62 -22.42 -22.28
CA ILE A 16 1.06 -22.97 -21.00
C ILE A 16 0.26 -24.24 -20.70
N VAL A 17 0.98 -25.28 -20.29
CA VAL A 17 0.44 -26.62 -20.08
C VAL A 17 0.86 -27.14 -18.71
N GLU A 18 -0.12 -27.60 -17.95
CA GLU A 18 0.08 -28.34 -16.70
C GLU A 18 0.24 -29.83 -17.03
N VAL A 19 1.46 -30.36 -16.91
CA VAL A 19 1.78 -31.74 -17.27
C VAL A 19 2.11 -32.58 -16.05
N VAL A 20 1.45 -33.73 -15.91
CA VAL A 20 1.73 -34.72 -14.86
C VAL A 20 2.89 -35.61 -15.32
N GLY A 21 3.91 -35.75 -14.47
CA GLY A 21 5.07 -36.61 -14.74
C GLY A 21 6.38 -35.87 -14.91
N GLY A 22 6.38 -34.53 -14.77
CA GLY A 22 7.59 -33.72 -14.79
C GLY A 22 8.05 -33.34 -16.19
N GLU A 23 9.26 -32.78 -16.25
CA GLU A 23 9.77 -32.09 -17.44
C GLU A 23 9.96 -33.03 -18.64
N GLU A 24 10.51 -34.23 -18.41
CA GLU A 24 10.71 -35.23 -19.46
C GLU A 24 9.39 -35.60 -20.15
N VAL A 25 8.31 -35.73 -19.36
CA VAL A 25 6.98 -36.01 -19.89
C VAL A 25 6.44 -34.81 -20.66
N ALA A 26 6.68 -33.58 -20.19
CA ALA A 26 6.29 -32.38 -20.89
C ALA A 26 6.99 -32.25 -22.27
N GLN A 27 8.29 -32.55 -22.35
CA GLN A 27 9.04 -32.57 -23.60
C GLN A 27 8.47 -33.61 -24.59
N LEU A 28 8.16 -34.81 -24.11
CA LEU A 28 7.52 -35.87 -24.93
C LEU A 28 6.14 -35.44 -25.44
N VAL A 29 5.30 -34.87 -24.56
CA VAL A 29 3.97 -34.39 -24.92
C VAL A 29 4.06 -33.27 -25.96
N ALA A 30 4.96 -32.31 -25.79
CA ALA A 30 5.17 -31.24 -26.77
C ALA A 30 5.50 -31.82 -28.16
N LEU A 31 6.46 -32.75 -28.21
CA LEU A 31 6.88 -33.40 -29.45
C LEU A 31 5.75 -34.20 -30.11
N GLU A 32 5.01 -35.01 -29.34
CA GLU A 32 3.90 -35.83 -29.84
C GLU A 32 2.74 -34.99 -30.41
N HIS A 33 2.49 -33.81 -29.84
CA HIS A 33 1.44 -32.90 -30.30
C HIS A 33 1.92 -31.84 -31.31
N GLY A 34 3.20 -31.89 -31.73
CA GLY A 34 3.76 -31.00 -32.75
C GLY A 34 4.07 -29.59 -32.27
N TYR A 35 4.41 -29.43 -30.99
CA TYR A 35 4.85 -28.20 -30.36
C TYR A 35 6.36 -28.21 -30.10
N LYS A 36 6.96 -27.03 -30.09
CA LYS A 36 8.30 -26.80 -29.53
C LYS A 36 8.17 -26.64 -28.02
N TYR A 37 8.95 -27.40 -27.26
CA TYR A 37 9.11 -27.20 -25.82
C TYR A 37 10.04 -26.01 -25.56
N GLU A 38 9.62 -25.05 -24.74
CA GLU A 38 10.40 -23.84 -24.45
C GLU A 38 11.00 -23.82 -23.04
N GLY A 39 10.43 -24.57 -22.10
CA GLY A 39 10.96 -24.67 -20.74
C GLY A 39 9.87 -24.83 -19.69
N PRO A 40 10.26 -24.97 -18.41
CA PRO A 40 9.37 -24.78 -17.28
C PRO A 40 9.00 -23.29 -17.12
N VAL A 41 7.80 -23.02 -16.62
CA VAL A 41 7.40 -21.66 -16.21
C VAL A 41 8.07 -21.35 -14.87
N LEU A 42 8.85 -20.28 -14.81
CA LEU A 42 9.56 -19.89 -13.60
C LEU A 42 8.57 -19.60 -12.46
N GLY A 43 8.92 -20.02 -11.25
CA GLY A 43 8.06 -19.80 -10.07
C GLY A 43 6.80 -20.66 -10.00
N LEU A 44 6.51 -21.55 -10.97
CA LEU A 44 5.29 -22.40 -10.98
C LEU A 44 5.59 -23.88 -11.23
N ALA A 45 5.15 -24.75 -10.32
CA ALA A 45 5.43 -26.18 -10.39
C ALA A 45 4.55 -26.90 -11.43
N ASN A 46 5.16 -27.82 -12.19
CA ASN A 46 4.50 -28.64 -13.25
C ASN A 46 3.86 -27.84 -14.40
N MET A 47 4.22 -26.56 -14.55
CA MET A 47 3.77 -25.69 -15.63
C MET A 47 4.89 -25.55 -16.66
N TYR A 48 4.56 -25.73 -17.94
CA TYR A 48 5.52 -25.74 -19.04
C TYR A 48 5.03 -24.91 -20.21
N ALA A 49 5.97 -24.21 -20.87
CA ALA A 49 5.71 -23.37 -22.03
C ALA A 49 5.93 -24.16 -23.33
N PHE A 50 4.89 -24.22 -24.16
CA PHE A 50 4.87 -24.87 -25.46
C PHE A 50 4.62 -23.83 -26.54
N HIS A 51 5.35 -23.87 -27.65
CA HIS A 51 5.19 -22.94 -28.75
C HIS A 51 4.83 -23.66 -30.06
N ALA A 52 3.79 -23.19 -30.75
CA ALA A 52 3.36 -23.75 -32.02
C ALA A 52 4.32 -23.35 -33.16
N HIS A 53 4.59 -24.26 -34.09
CA HIS A 53 5.49 -23.96 -35.23
C HIS A 53 4.90 -22.95 -36.24
N GLU A 54 3.58 -22.71 -36.26
CA GLU A 54 2.92 -21.76 -37.18
C GLU A 54 2.85 -20.33 -36.62
N ARG A 55 3.62 -19.41 -37.24
CA ARG A 55 3.64 -17.95 -36.96
C ARG A 55 2.41 -17.19 -37.48
N LYS A 56 1.20 -17.54 -37.08
CA LYS A 56 0.04 -16.67 -37.36
C LYS A 56 -0.64 -16.28 -36.07
N GLU A 57 -0.45 -15.03 -35.66
CA GLU A 57 -1.34 -14.38 -34.70
C GLU A 57 -2.78 -14.56 -35.19
N ARG A 58 -3.63 -15.09 -34.31
CA ARG A 58 -5.04 -15.34 -34.63
C ARG A 58 -5.91 -14.43 -33.77
N ARG A 59 -7.02 -13.98 -34.36
CA ARG A 59 -8.08 -13.23 -33.67
C ARG A 59 -9.00 -14.13 -32.82
N THR A 60 -8.83 -15.44 -32.90
CA THR A 60 -9.62 -16.43 -32.15
C THR A 60 -8.72 -17.53 -31.60
N PRO A 61 -9.08 -18.14 -30.45
CA PRO A 61 -8.35 -19.27 -29.91
C PRO A 61 -8.26 -20.42 -30.92
N SER A 62 -7.09 -21.05 -30.99
CA SER A 62 -6.88 -22.17 -31.88
C SER A 62 -7.66 -23.41 -31.43
N LYS A 63 -8.13 -24.22 -32.38
CA LYS A 63 -8.70 -25.55 -32.11
C LYS A 63 -7.68 -26.51 -31.46
N HIS A 64 -6.37 -26.20 -31.52
CA HIS A 64 -5.30 -27.05 -30.98
C HIS A 64 -5.38 -27.24 -29.46
N THR A 65 -5.87 -26.25 -28.69
CA THR A 65 -6.02 -26.36 -27.22
C THR A 65 -6.92 -27.53 -26.83
N SER A 66 -7.95 -27.84 -27.62
CA SER A 66 -8.85 -28.97 -27.37
C SER A 66 -8.19 -30.33 -27.57
N THR A 67 -7.10 -30.40 -28.35
CA THR A 67 -6.35 -31.63 -28.60
C THR A 67 -5.41 -31.92 -27.43
N LEU A 68 -4.69 -30.89 -26.97
CA LEU A 68 -3.87 -30.97 -25.75
C LEU A 68 -4.72 -31.42 -24.54
N ARG A 69 -5.89 -30.80 -24.33
CA ARG A 69 -6.79 -31.15 -23.20
C ARG A 69 -7.36 -32.57 -23.22
N LYS A 70 -7.24 -33.31 -24.33
CA LYS A 70 -7.66 -34.72 -24.41
C LYS A 70 -6.56 -35.70 -23.99
N ASP A 71 -5.30 -35.24 -23.90
CA ASP A 71 -4.20 -36.06 -23.43
C ASP A 71 -4.30 -36.25 -21.91
N ARG A 72 -4.31 -37.51 -21.45
CA ARG A 72 -4.42 -37.85 -20.02
C ARG A 72 -3.25 -37.35 -19.16
N ARG A 73 -2.11 -37.01 -19.77
CA ARG A 73 -0.94 -36.43 -19.09
C ARG A 73 -1.13 -34.93 -18.82
N ILE A 74 -2.03 -34.28 -19.55
CA ILE A 74 -2.30 -32.85 -19.44
C ILE A 74 -3.49 -32.64 -18.50
N ARG A 75 -3.25 -31.95 -17.39
CA ARG A 75 -4.34 -31.51 -16.49
C ARG A 75 -5.03 -30.25 -16.98
N TRP A 76 -4.26 -29.38 -17.61
CA TRP A 76 -4.73 -28.11 -18.14
C TRP A 76 -3.84 -27.61 -19.25
N ALA A 77 -4.43 -26.90 -20.19
CA ALA A 77 -3.72 -26.20 -21.25
C ALA A 77 -4.48 -24.93 -21.63
N GLU A 78 -3.75 -23.85 -21.87
CA GLU A 78 -4.29 -22.57 -22.31
C GLU A 78 -3.37 -21.92 -23.33
N GLN A 79 -3.98 -21.35 -24.38
CA GLN A 79 -3.27 -20.49 -25.32
C GLN A 79 -3.21 -19.09 -24.74
N LEU A 80 -2.04 -18.49 -24.71
CA LEU A 80 -1.88 -17.14 -24.18
C LEU A 80 -2.39 -16.08 -25.17
N PHE A 81 -2.72 -14.92 -24.61
CA PHE A 81 -3.14 -13.73 -25.35
C PHE A 81 -2.51 -12.50 -24.71
N ALA A 82 -2.36 -11.43 -25.49
CA ALA A 82 -1.84 -10.18 -24.95
C ALA A 82 -2.88 -9.54 -24.05
N LYS A 83 -2.44 -9.10 -22.87
CA LYS A 83 -3.22 -8.30 -21.94
C LYS A 83 -2.79 -6.83 -22.02
N SER A 84 -3.75 -5.91 -21.88
CA SER A 84 -3.47 -4.47 -21.80
C SER A 84 -3.20 -4.13 -20.34
N ARG A 85 -2.01 -3.61 -20.04
CA ARG A 85 -1.64 -3.13 -18.71
C ARG A 85 -1.26 -1.67 -18.76
N VAL A 86 -1.75 -0.92 -17.79
CA VAL A 86 -1.37 0.48 -17.60
C VAL A 86 -0.52 0.60 -16.35
N LYS A 87 0.60 1.31 -16.50
CA LYS A 87 1.31 1.90 -15.36
C LYS A 87 0.41 3.00 -14.82
N ARG A 88 0.21 3.08 -13.52
CA ARG A 88 -0.71 4.07 -12.96
C ARG A 88 -0.01 5.42 -12.79
N TYR A 89 0.11 6.15 -13.90
CA TYR A 89 0.62 7.53 -13.92
C TYR A 89 -0.45 8.48 -14.50
N PRO A 90 -0.96 9.48 -13.74
CA PRO A 90 -2.14 10.25 -14.14
C PRO A 90 -1.99 11.14 -15.40
N TYR A 91 -0.76 11.48 -15.83
CA TYR A 91 -0.50 12.28 -17.03
C TYR A 91 0.90 12.01 -17.60
N PRO A 92 1.13 11.99 -18.92
CA PRO A 92 2.49 11.93 -19.47
C PRO A 92 3.30 13.15 -19.01
N ASP A 93 4.49 12.90 -18.44
CA ASP A 93 5.47 13.93 -18.07
C ASP A 93 5.74 14.84 -19.28
N LEU A 94 5.20 16.05 -19.25
CA LEU A 94 5.84 17.18 -19.91
C LEU A 94 6.86 17.70 -18.91
N ASP A 95 7.97 16.97 -18.77
CA ASP A 95 9.06 17.42 -17.95
C ASP A 95 9.65 18.68 -18.60
N GLY A 96 9.35 19.83 -18.02
CA GLY A 96 10.15 21.02 -18.25
C GLY A 96 11.49 20.74 -17.60
N THR A 97 12.47 20.32 -18.41
CA THR A 97 13.85 20.02 -18.01
C THR A 97 14.23 20.74 -16.72
N LEU A 98 14.23 20.02 -15.60
CA LEU A 98 14.93 20.51 -14.42
C LEU A 98 16.36 20.75 -14.88
N LYS A 99 16.83 22.00 -14.75
CA LYS A 99 18.23 22.31 -15.01
C LYS A 99 19.03 21.34 -14.17
N ARG A 100 19.71 20.41 -14.84
CA ARG A 100 20.74 19.51 -14.32
C ARG A 100 21.39 20.21 -13.14
N VAL A 101 21.05 19.80 -11.91
CA VAL A 101 21.75 20.28 -10.71
C VAL A 101 23.09 19.57 -10.76
N LYS A 102 23.98 20.07 -11.64
CA LYS A 102 25.40 19.84 -11.48
C LYS A 102 25.72 20.38 -10.10
N ARG A 103 26.43 19.58 -9.31
CA ARG A 103 27.10 19.93 -8.05
C ARG A 103 27.05 21.43 -7.81
N ILE A 104 26.42 21.83 -6.72
CA ILE A 104 26.59 23.17 -6.16
C ILE A 104 28.10 23.36 -5.96
N ASP A 105 28.76 23.94 -6.96
CA ASP A 105 30.14 24.39 -6.87
C ASP A 105 30.17 25.52 -5.84
N GLU A 106 31.12 25.44 -4.91
CA GLU A 106 31.31 26.28 -3.72
C GLU A 106 31.60 27.77 -4.00
N TYR A 107 31.11 28.36 -5.10
CA TYR A 107 31.49 29.69 -5.56
C TYR A 107 30.30 30.63 -5.82
N THR A 108 29.41 30.80 -4.84
CA THR A 108 28.56 32.00 -4.71
C THR A 108 28.25 32.30 -3.24
N ARG A 109 29.30 32.46 -2.43
CA ARG A 109 29.24 33.36 -1.27
C ARG A 109 29.78 34.71 -1.74
N ASP A 110 28.88 35.61 -2.11
CA ASP A 110 29.02 37.07 -1.98
C ASP A 110 28.06 37.76 -2.96
N ALA A 111 26.89 38.17 -2.46
CA ALA A 111 26.33 39.51 -2.64
C ALA A 111 24.88 39.54 -2.12
N ASP A 112 24.67 40.39 -1.10
CA ASP A 112 23.39 41.01 -0.71
C ASP A 112 22.25 40.12 -0.21
N PHE A 113 22.35 39.72 1.06
CA PHE A 113 21.18 39.67 1.94
C PHE A 113 21.53 40.30 3.30
N THR A 114 21.07 41.53 3.51
CA THR A 114 21.13 42.23 4.79
C THR A 114 20.31 41.46 5.83
N ARG A 115 21.03 40.84 6.77
CA ARG A 115 20.50 40.19 7.98
C ARG A 115 19.54 41.10 8.75
N SER A 116 18.26 40.73 8.78
CA SER A 116 17.41 40.99 9.94
C SER A 116 17.47 39.76 10.82
N SER A 117 18.09 39.89 11.99
CA SER A 117 18.26 38.85 12.98
C SER A 117 16.92 38.53 13.65
N THR A 118 16.23 37.50 13.19
CA THR A 118 15.14 36.84 13.90
C THR A 118 15.52 35.38 14.11
N VAL A 119 15.88 35.06 15.36
CA VAL A 119 16.00 33.75 16.01
C VAL A 119 15.85 32.52 15.07
N GLU A 120 16.98 32.02 14.55
CA GLU A 120 17.07 30.65 14.03
C GLU A 120 16.84 29.66 15.19
N HIS A 121 15.67 29.04 15.26
CA HIS A 121 15.58 27.73 15.90
C HIS A 121 16.24 26.73 14.95
N GLY A 122 17.50 26.37 15.25
CA GLY A 122 18.26 25.40 14.47
C GLY A 122 17.61 24.02 14.48
N ARG A 123 16.79 23.71 13.46
CA ARG A 123 16.49 22.32 13.09
C ARG A 123 17.76 21.77 12.45
N ARG A 124 18.51 20.95 13.18
CA ARG A 124 19.61 20.15 12.63
C ARG A 124 19.01 19.23 11.56
N GLU A 125 19.47 19.32 10.32
CA GLU A 125 19.04 18.42 9.25
C GLU A 125 19.35 16.97 9.65
N VAL A 126 18.31 16.12 9.68
CA VAL A 126 18.39 14.71 10.09
C VAL A 126 19.22 13.91 9.07
N PHE A 127 19.05 14.25 7.80
CA PHE A 127 19.73 13.66 6.66
C PHE A 127 20.38 14.76 5.81
N ASN A 128 21.48 14.45 5.12
CA ASN A 128 22.25 15.43 4.34
C ASN A 128 21.92 15.43 2.83
N ASP A 129 20.84 14.75 2.45
CA ASP A 129 20.45 14.45 1.09
C ASP A 129 19.73 15.64 0.42
N GLU A 130 19.97 15.84 -0.87
CA GLU A 130 19.62 17.05 -1.63
C GLU A 130 18.11 17.36 -1.63
N LEU A 131 17.28 16.32 -1.61
CA LEU A 131 15.83 16.38 -1.67
C LEU A 131 15.16 16.19 -0.31
N TRP A 132 15.91 15.98 0.79
CA TRP A 132 15.32 15.72 2.11
C TRP A 132 14.28 16.79 2.48
N ALA A 133 14.60 18.07 2.28
CA ALA A 133 13.69 19.19 2.56
C ALA A 133 12.36 19.17 1.77
N TYR A 134 12.26 18.38 0.70
CA TYR A 134 11.07 18.24 -0.14
C TYR A 134 10.28 16.94 0.15
N GLU A 135 10.78 16.06 1.02
CA GLU A 135 10.10 14.82 1.44
C GLU A 135 9.11 15.09 2.57
N TRP A 136 8.14 15.97 2.30
CA TRP A 136 7.09 16.42 3.24
C TRP A 136 6.25 15.28 3.82
N TYR A 137 6.19 14.14 3.13
CA TYR A 137 5.47 12.95 3.55
C TYR A 137 6.26 12.09 4.57
N LEU A 138 7.57 12.36 4.75
CA LEU A 138 8.42 11.68 5.74
C LEU A 138 8.68 12.54 6.98
N GLN A 139 8.54 13.86 6.87
CA GLN A 139 8.84 14.79 7.94
C GLN A 139 7.89 15.98 7.97
N ASP A 140 7.77 16.57 9.17
CA ASP A 140 6.95 17.75 9.37
C ASP A 140 7.62 19.02 8.84
N THR A 141 7.28 19.39 7.60
CA THR A 141 7.75 20.61 6.93
C THR A 141 6.85 21.82 7.13
N ARG A 142 5.92 21.79 8.10
CA ARG A 142 5.01 22.92 8.34
C ARG A 142 5.77 24.10 8.95
N ASP A 143 5.49 25.29 8.42
CA ASP A 143 5.91 26.56 9.03
C ASP A 143 4.90 27.07 10.07
N ASN A 144 3.63 26.63 9.96
CA ASN A 144 2.55 27.01 10.87
C ASN A 144 2.08 25.80 11.70
N PRO A 145 2.32 25.77 13.02
CA PRO A 145 1.94 24.64 13.87
C PRO A 145 0.42 24.46 14.01
N ASN A 146 -0.40 25.44 13.58
CA ASN A 146 -1.86 25.36 13.61
C ASN A 146 -2.47 24.59 12.42
N VAL A 147 -1.67 24.27 11.38
CA VAL A 147 -2.10 23.41 10.27
C VAL A 147 -1.91 21.96 10.70
N PRO A 148 -2.75 20.97 10.33
CA PRO A 148 -2.56 19.57 10.74
C PRO A 148 -1.22 18.97 10.31
N ARG A 149 -0.62 18.09 11.13
CA ARG A 149 0.59 17.32 10.77
C ARG A 149 0.22 16.25 9.76
N LEU A 150 0.86 16.25 8.59
CA LEU A 150 0.52 15.41 7.45
C LEU A 150 1.76 14.67 6.92
N ASP A 151 2.38 13.88 7.80
CA ASP A 151 3.48 12.96 7.47
C ASP A 151 3.17 11.53 7.94
N LEU A 152 3.93 10.56 7.42
CA LEU A 152 3.76 9.13 7.68
C LEU A 152 4.39 8.68 9.03
N ASN A 153 4.87 9.62 9.84
CA ASN A 153 5.45 9.39 11.17
C ASN A 153 6.67 8.43 11.20
N VAL A 154 7.49 8.45 10.15
CA VAL A 154 8.67 7.56 10.01
C VAL A 154 9.85 7.95 10.91
N LEU A 155 9.99 9.24 11.26
CA LEU A 155 11.12 9.69 12.09
C LEU A 155 11.15 9.03 13.47
N SER A 156 9.98 8.77 14.06
CA SER A 156 9.87 8.05 15.34
C SER A 156 10.43 6.63 15.25
N VAL A 157 10.26 5.96 14.11
CA VAL A 157 10.75 4.61 13.83
C VAL A 157 12.28 4.62 13.66
N TYR A 158 12.83 5.61 12.97
CA TYR A 158 14.28 5.76 12.83
C TYR A 158 14.95 5.98 14.20
N ASN A 159 14.32 6.74 15.09
CA ASN A 159 14.79 6.93 16.47
C ASN A 159 14.77 5.64 17.31
N MET A 160 13.89 4.69 16.97
CA MET A 160 13.89 3.34 17.57
C MET A 160 15.00 2.44 17.00
N GLY A 161 15.68 2.87 15.94
CA GLY A 161 16.78 2.14 15.30
C GLY A 161 16.38 1.24 14.14
N TYR A 162 15.11 1.27 13.70
CA TYR A 162 14.62 0.52 12.54
C TYR A 162 14.69 1.36 11.27
N ASN A 163 15.20 0.76 10.21
CA ASN A 163 15.37 1.42 8.91
C ASN A 163 15.15 0.47 7.73
N GLY A 164 14.59 -0.73 7.98
CA GLY A 164 14.28 -1.74 6.96
C GLY A 164 15.39 -2.77 6.77
N ARG A 165 16.43 -2.78 7.61
CA ARG A 165 17.57 -3.70 7.48
C ARG A 165 17.11 -5.15 7.50
N GLY A 166 17.66 -5.93 6.58
CA GLY A 166 17.37 -7.36 6.47
C GLY A 166 16.07 -7.70 5.73
N VAL A 167 15.31 -6.69 5.28
CA VAL A 167 14.10 -6.89 4.47
C VAL A 167 14.42 -6.72 2.98
N ARG A 168 13.84 -7.59 2.14
CA ARG A 168 14.01 -7.60 0.68
C ARG A 168 12.72 -7.21 -0.03
N VAL A 169 12.75 -6.15 -0.81
CA VAL A 169 11.58 -5.61 -1.54
C VAL A 169 11.80 -5.68 -3.05
N SER A 170 10.85 -6.25 -3.79
CA SER A 170 10.91 -6.35 -5.26
C SER A 170 9.88 -5.45 -5.92
N ILE A 171 10.32 -4.59 -6.82
CA ILE A 171 9.45 -3.72 -7.64
C ILE A 171 9.03 -4.46 -8.90
N LEU A 172 7.74 -4.71 -9.09
CA LEU A 172 7.20 -5.35 -10.30
C LEU A 172 6.74 -4.26 -11.28
N ASP A 173 7.61 -3.85 -12.22
CA ASP A 173 7.33 -2.67 -13.05
C ASP A 173 8.06 -2.67 -14.41
N ASP A 174 8.51 -1.52 -14.89
CA ASP A 174 9.17 -1.31 -16.18
C ASP A 174 10.71 -1.37 -16.16
N GLY A 175 11.27 -1.75 -15.00
CA GLY A 175 12.69 -1.88 -14.76
C GLY A 175 13.18 -0.99 -13.62
N VAL A 176 14.36 -1.29 -13.11
CA VAL A 176 15.02 -0.51 -12.05
C VAL A 176 16.43 -0.19 -12.50
N GLU A 177 16.78 1.10 -12.56
CA GLU A 177 18.14 1.55 -12.82
C GLU A 177 19.03 1.20 -11.61
N HIS A 178 19.44 -0.07 -11.55
CA HIS A 178 20.12 -0.65 -10.40
C HIS A 178 21.52 -0.05 -10.14
N ASN A 179 22.09 0.68 -11.11
CA ASN A 179 23.34 1.41 -10.97
C ASN A 179 23.15 2.91 -10.62
N HIS A 180 21.91 3.35 -10.37
CA HIS A 180 21.63 4.69 -9.88
C HIS A 180 22.42 4.91 -8.57
N THR A 181 23.11 6.03 -8.44
CA THR A 181 24.02 6.35 -7.32
C THR A 181 23.35 6.18 -5.96
N ASP A 182 22.04 6.46 -5.93
CA ASP A 182 21.22 6.37 -4.73
C ASP A 182 20.59 4.99 -4.46
N LEU A 183 20.62 4.08 -5.43
CA LEU A 183 20.06 2.72 -5.31
C LEU A 183 21.13 1.63 -5.25
N GLN A 184 22.29 1.84 -5.89
CA GLN A 184 23.31 0.80 -6.11
C GLN A 184 23.79 0.08 -4.84
N ASN A 185 23.77 0.75 -3.68
CA ASN A 185 24.20 0.15 -2.40
C ASN A 185 23.11 -0.77 -1.81
N ASN A 186 21.85 -0.48 -2.12
CA ASN A 186 20.67 -1.20 -1.66
C ASN A 186 20.13 -2.19 -2.70
N TYR A 187 20.61 -2.15 -3.93
CA TYR A 187 20.24 -3.11 -4.96
C TYR A 187 20.56 -4.57 -4.57
N ASP A 188 19.64 -5.49 -4.89
CA ASP A 188 19.81 -6.93 -4.73
C ASP A 188 19.48 -7.67 -6.04
N PRO A 189 20.48 -8.25 -6.73
CA PRO A 189 20.27 -8.99 -7.98
C PRO A 189 19.58 -10.34 -7.76
N GLU A 190 19.57 -10.90 -6.55
CA GLU A 190 18.93 -12.21 -6.30
C GLU A 190 17.41 -12.16 -6.32
N ILE A 191 16.85 -10.96 -6.23
CA ILE A 191 15.41 -10.67 -6.29
C ILE A 191 15.07 -9.78 -7.50
N SER A 192 15.92 -9.84 -8.53
CA SER A 192 15.76 -9.06 -9.75
C SER A 192 15.72 -9.96 -11.00
N TRP A 193 14.91 -9.58 -11.98
CA TRP A 193 14.70 -10.34 -13.21
C TRP A 193 14.13 -9.48 -14.33
N ASP A 194 14.35 -9.89 -15.57
CA ASP A 194 13.73 -9.30 -16.75
C ASP A 194 12.82 -10.33 -17.42
N CYS A 195 11.50 -10.22 -17.21
CA CYS A 195 10.51 -11.07 -17.86
C CYS A 195 10.30 -10.69 -19.34
N ASN A 196 10.69 -9.48 -19.76
CA ASN A 196 10.49 -9.01 -21.12
C ASN A 196 11.56 -9.54 -22.07
N ASP A 197 12.82 -9.60 -21.62
CA ASP A 197 13.97 -10.06 -22.41
C ASP A 197 14.51 -11.43 -21.95
N GLY A 198 14.06 -11.95 -20.80
CA GLY A 198 14.34 -13.32 -20.32
C GLY A 198 15.72 -13.49 -19.70
N ASP A 199 16.20 -12.47 -18.98
CA ASP A 199 17.51 -12.47 -18.34
C ASP A 199 17.48 -11.85 -16.92
N SER A 200 18.63 -11.78 -16.25
CA SER A 200 18.73 -11.34 -14.86
C SER A 200 18.89 -9.83 -14.65
N ASP A 201 18.96 -9.04 -15.74
CA ASP A 201 19.24 -7.61 -15.67
C ASP A 201 17.95 -6.78 -15.84
N PRO A 202 17.37 -6.24 -14.76
CA PRO A 202 16.11 -5.49 -14.84
C PRO A 202 16.30 -4.04 -15.32
N TYR A 203 17.46 -3.71 -15.89
CA TYR A 203 17.79 -2.34 -16.28
C TYR A 203 16.74 -1.77 -17.26
N PRO A 204 16.20 -0.57 -17.03
CA PRO A 204 15.17 -0.01 -17.88
C PRO A 204 15.73 0.32 -19.27
N ARG A 205 15.00 -0.02 -20.34
CA ARG A 205 15.38 0.42 -21.68
C ARG A 205 15.20 1.93 -21.79
N HIS A 206 16.30 2.61 -22.09
CA HIS A 206 16.30 4.05 -22.35
C HIS A 206 15.53 4.39 -23.63
N ASP A 207 14.68 5.41 -23.55
CA ASP A 207 14.06 6.04 -24.71
C ASP A 207 14.04 7.57 -24.54
N ASP A 208 13.82 8.29 -25.65
CA ASP A 208 13.84 9.76 -25.67
C ASP A 208 12.77 10.42 -24.77
N LYS A 209 11.89 9.64 -24.15
CA LYS A 209 10.76 10.10 -23.35
C LYS A 209 10.80 9.60 -21.90
N ASN A 210 11.88 8.96 -21.48
CA ASN A 210 12.02 8.31 -20.17
C ASN A 210 10.76 7.49 -19.79
N ARG A 211 10.20 6.74 -20.75
CA ARG A 211 8.94 5.99 -20.52
C ARG A 211 9.07 4.88 -19.50
N ASN A 212 10.30 4.40 -19.29
CA ASN A 212 10.64 3.33 -18.36
C ASN A 212 11.28 3.88 -17.07
N SER A 213 10.80 5.02 -16.60
CA SER A 213 11.25 5.66 -15.36
C SER A 213 10.52 5.18 -14.12
N HIS A 214 9.38 4.50 -14.28
CA HIS A 214 8.41 4.32 -13.22
C HIS A 214 8.92 3.40 -12.11
N GLY A 215 9.48 2.24 -12.46
CA GLY A 215 10.06 1.31 -11.48
C GLY A 215 11.25 1.88 -10.74
N THR A 216 12.08 2.71 -11.40
CA THR A 216 13.20 3.41 -10.74
C THR A 216 12.69 4.45 -9.73
N ARG A 217 11.64 5.20 -10.06
CA ARG A 217 10.99 6.15 -9.13
C ARG A 217 10.42 5.44 -7.91
N CYS A 218 9.69 4.33 -8.13
CA CYS A 218 9.13 3.52 -7.05
C CYS A 218 10.22 2.88 -6.16
N ALA A 219 11.31 2.38 -6.74
CA ALA A 219 12.43 1.82 -5.99
C ALA A 219 13.06 2.85 -5.04
N GLY A 220 13.17 4.11 -5.49
CA GLY A 220 13.73 5.20 -4.70
C GLY A 220 12.91 5.54 -3.45
N GLU A 221 11.58 5.58 -3.57
CA GLU A 221 10.69 5.84 -2.44
C GLU A 221 10.87 4.84 -1.30
N ILE A 222 11.24 3.60 -1.65
CA ILE A 222 11.50 2.54 -0.67
C ILE A 222 12.91 2.62 -0.12
N ALA A 223 13.93 2.70 -0.98
CA ALA A 223 15.30 2.34 -0.60
C ALA A 223 16.41 3.26 -1.16
N MET A 224 16.12 4.54 -1.46
CA MET A 224 17.19 5.55 -1.61
C MET A 224 18.13 5.52 -0.41
N THR A 225 19.43 5.68 -0.65
CA THR A 225 20.47 5.55 0.34
C THR A 225 20.55 6.83 1.17
N ALA A 226 20.26 6.75 2.46
CA ALA A 226 20.39 7.89 3.36
C ALA A 226 21.85 8.38 3.51
N ASN A 227 22.00 9.70 3.69
CA ASN A 227 23.24 10.40 4.01
C ASN A 227 24.36 10.29 2.95
N ASN A 228 23.99 10.19 1.67
CA ASN A 228 24.95 10.10 0.56
C ASN A 228 25.05 11.38 -0.27
N LYS A 229 24.26 12.42 0.06
CA LYS A 229 24.18 13.71 -0.66
C LYS A 229 23.66 13.59 -2.09
N LYS A 230 22.81 12.59 -2.38
CA LYS A 230 22.20 12.37 -3.69
C LYS A 230 20.71 12.19 -3.48
N CYS A 231 19.90 12.86 -4.30
CA CYS A 231 18.43 12.76 -4.25
C CYS A 231 17.90 12.84 -2.80
N GLY A 232 17.11 11.88 -2.33
CA GLY A 232 16.38 11.92 -1.06
C GLY A 232 16.69 10.72 -0.15
N VAL A 233 15.71 10.31 0.66
CA VAL A 233 15.86 9.19 1.59
C VAL A 233 14.67 8.23 1.44
N GLY A 234 14.97 6.96 1.19
CA GLY A 234 13.93 5.94 1.09
C GLY A 234 13.27 5.72 2.46
N VAL A 235 11.97 5.43 2.48
CA VAL A 235 11.25 5.10 3.73
C VAL A 235 11.96 3.99 4.51
N ALA A 236 12.50 3.00 3.80
CA ALA A 236 13.27 1.91 4.34
C ALA A 236 14.69 1.92 3.73
N TRP A 237 15.41 3.03 3.93
CA TRP A 237 16.76 3.27 3.40
C TRP A 237 17.83 2.23 3.78
N GLY A 238 17.54 1.31 4.70
CA GLY A 238 18.38 0.15 5.05
C GLY A 238 17.95 -1.18 4.42
N ALA A 239 16.80 -1.23 3.72
CA ALA A 239 16.29 -2.40 3.04
C ALA A 239 17.05 -2.69 1.74
N LYS A 240 16.90 -3.92 1.25
CA LYS A 240 17.34 -4.32 -0.08
C LYS A 240 16.21 -4.16 -1.09
N VAL A 241 16.52 -3.66 -2.27
CA VAL A 241 15.56 -3.45 -3.37
C VAL A 241 16.00 -4.18 -4.63
N GLY A 242 15.07 -4.90 -5.24
CA GLY A 242 15.22 -5.52 -6.56
C GLY A 242 14.17 -5.00 -7.54
N GLY A 243 14.32 -5.37 -8.80
CA GLY A 243 13.36 -5.02 -9.84
C GLY A 243 13.02 -6.21 -10.72
N VAL A 244 11.74 -6.40 -11.01
CA VAL A 244 11.27 -7.29 -12.07
C VAL A 244 10.74 -6.45 -13.22
N ARG A 245 11.48 -6.41 -14.32
CA ARG A 245 11.08 -5.70 -15.54
C ARG A 245 10.08 -6.57 -16.29
N MET A 246 8.82 -6.16 -16.26
CA MET A 246 7.71 -6.89 -16.89
C MET A 246 6.80 -5.99 -17.72
N LEU A 247 6.72 -4.68 -17.46
CA LEU A 247 5.81 -3.74 -18.14
C LEU A 247 6.35 -3.12 -19.44
N ASP A 248 7.59 -3.42 -19.82
CA ASP A 248 8.23 -2.88 -21.02
C ASP A 248 8.22 -3.92 -22.16
N GLY A 249 7.06 -4.52 -22.40
CA GLY A 249 6.91 -5.58 -23.38
C GLY A 249 5.49 -6.11 -23.51
N ARG A 250 5.35 -7.24 -24.21
CA ARG A 250 4.06 -7.91 -24.36
C ARG A 250 3.70 -8.61 -23.05
N ILE A 251 2.58 -8.25 -22.45
CA ILE A 251 2.11 -8.85 -21.21
C ILE A 251 1.17 -10.01 -21.50
N THR A 252 1.43 -11.16 -20.87
CA THR A 252 0.55 -12.33 -20.88
C THR A 252 0.38 -12.82 -19.45
N ASP A 253 -0.56 -13.74 -19.21
CA ASP A 253 -0.69 -14.38 -17.89
C ASP A 253 0.60 -15.12 -17.46
N HIS A 254 1.42 -15.58 -18.42
CA HIS A 254 2.73 -16.18 -18.14
C HIS A 254 3.68 -15.15 -17.55
N VAL A 255 3.85 -13.98 -18.20
CA VAL A 255 4.69 -12.89 -17.71
C VAL A 255 4.24 -12.40 -16.33
N GLU A 256 2.92 -12.26 -16.11
CA GLU A 256 2.38 -11.86 -14.80
C GLU A 256 2.65 -12.91 -13.71
N GLY A 257 2.39 -14.20 -14.01
CA GLY A 257 2.63 -15.30 -13.08
C GLY A 257 4.11 -15.45 -12.72
N GLU A 258 5.00 -15.28 -13.70
CA GLU A 258 6.44 -15.28 -13.49
C GLU A 258 6.88 -14.09 -12.64
N ALA A 259 6.44 -12.87 -12.97
CA ALA A 259 6.85 -11.68 -12.25
C ALA A 259 6.40 -11.69 -10.78
N ILE A 260 5.14 -12.05 -10.52
CA ILE A 260 4.59 -12.17 -9.16
C ILE A 260 5.27 -13.31 -8.38
N GLY A 261 5.65 -14.39 -9.08
CA GLY A 261 6.26 -15.58 -8.49
C GLY A 261 7.79 -15.57 -8.42
N PHE A 262 8.47 -14.55 -8.97
CA PHE A 262 9.92 -14.54 -9.07
C PHE A 262 10.56 -14.40 -7.69
N ALA A 263 11.50 -15.29 -7.35
CA ALA A 263 12.21 -15.28 -6.07
C ALA A 263 11.31 -15.23 -4.81
N TRP A 264 10.12 -15.87 -4.88
CA TRP A 264 9.13 -15.93 -3.78
C TRP A 264 9.71 -16.43 -2.44
N ASP A 265 10.78 -17.21 -2.47
CA ASP A 265 11.49 -17.74 -1.30
C ASP A 265 12.48 -16.73 -0.67
N LYS A 266 12.85 -15.68 -1.41
CA LYS A 266 13.82 -14.66 -0.99
C LYS A 266 13.20 -13.28 -0.75
N VAL A 267 12.16 -12.92 -1.51
CA VAL A 267 11.49 -11.61 -1.40
C VAL A 267 10.59 -11.59 -0.16
N ASP A 268 10.61 -10.50 0.60
CA ASP A 268 9.65 -10.28 1.67
C ASP A 268 8.39 -9.57 1.15
N ILE A 269 8.60 -8.50 0.37
CA ILE A 269 7.55 -7.59 -0.07
C ILE A 269 7.65 -7.40 -1.59
N TYR A 270 6.54 -7.55 -2.30
CA TYR A 270 6.39 -7.14 -3.68
C TYR A 270 5.61 -5.83 -3.71
N SER A 271 6.08 -4.85 -4.48
CA SER A 271 5.36 -3.60 -4.74
C SER A 271 5.02 -3.53 -6.22
N ALA A 272 3.74 -3.29 -6.53
CA ALA A 272 3.23 -3.22 -7.89
C ALA A 272 2.21 -2.10 -8.05
N SER A 273 2.30 -1.41 -9.18
CA SER A 273 1.55 -0.19 -9.46
C SER A 273 0.93 -0.22 -10.86
N TRP A 274 0.45 -1.41 -11.23
CA TRP A 274 -0.17 -1.72 -12.52
C TRP A 274 -1.44 -2.55 -12.33
N GLY A 275 -2.29 -2.55 -13.35
CA GLY A 275 -3.55 -3.29 -13.38
C GLY A 275 -4.16 -3.28 -14.78
N PRO A 276 -5.42 -3.69 -14.94
CA PRO A 276 -6.22 -3.42 -16.13
C PRO A 276 -6.30 -1.92 -16.43
N ASN A 277 -6.87 -1.55 -17.57
CA ASN A 277 -7.02 -0.14 -17.92
C ASN A 277 -7.97 0.58 -16.94
N ASP A 278 -7.50 1.67 -16.35
CA ASP A 278 -8.26 2.56 -15.47
C ASP A 278 -9.22 3.50 -16.27
N ASP A 279 -10.05 2.91 -17.13
CA ASP A 279 -10.90 3.61 -18.10
C ASP A 279 -12.37 3.79 -17.65
N GLY A 280 -12.74 3.25 -16.49
CA GLY A 280 -14.14 3.23 -16.04
C GLY A 280 -15.01 2.22 -16.77
N GLU A 281 -14.42 1.30 -17.55
CA GLU A 281 -15.13 0.34 -18.40
C GLU A 281 -14.70 -1.10 -18.15
N THR A 282 -13.40 -1.30 -17.98
CA THR A 282 -12.75 -2.60 -17.90
C THR A 282 -13.14 -3.34 -16.61
N VAL A 283 -13.36 -4.65 -16.72
CA VAL A 283 -13.45 -5.58 -15.58
C VAL A 283 -12.51 -6.71 -15.92
N GLU A 284 -11.44 -6.87 -15.16
CA GLU A 284 -10.42 -7.86 -15.44
C GLU A 284 -9.59 -8.16 -14.19
N GLY A 285 -9.22 -9.43 -14.02
CA GLY A 285 -8.37 -9.87 -12.92
C GLY A 285 -7.20 -10.76 -13.36
N PRO A 286 -6.41 -11.24 -12.39
CA PRO A 286 -5.34 -12.19 -12.64
C PRO A 286 -5.86 -13.43 -13.36
N GLY A 287 -5.10 -13.90 -14.33
CA GLY A 287 -5.35 -15.21 -14.92
C GLY A 287 -4.88 -16.31 -13.97
N ARG A 288 -4.85 -17.54 -14.46
CA ARG A 288 -4.56 -18.70 -13.62
C ARG A 288 -3.14 -18.65 -13.05
N LEU A 289 -2.16 -18.29 -13.86
CA LEU A 289 -0.75 -18.32 -13.46
C LEU A 289 -0.45 -17.23 -12.44
N ALA A 290 -0.92 -16.01 -12.67
CA ALA A 290 -0.84 -14.91 -11.70
C ALA A 290 -1.52 -15.26 -10.37
N MET A 291 -2.72 -15.85 -10.41
CA MET A 291 -3.44 -16.27 -9.19
C MET A 291 -2.72 -17.39 -8.43
N GLU A 292 -2.13 -18.38 -9.13
CA GLU A 292 -1.34 -19.42 -8.47
C GLU A 292 -0.04 -18.86 -7.88
N ALA A 293 0.57 -17.85 -8.51
CA ALA A 293 1.73 -17.14 -7.95
C ALA A 293 1.38 -16.42 -6.65
N PHE A 294 0.27 -15.68 -6.60
CA PHE A 294 -0.22 -15.06 -5.35
C PHE A 294 -0.42 -16.09 -4.24
N LYS A 295 -1.16 -17.17 -4.53
CA LYS A 295 -1.43 -18.25 -3.55
C LYS A 295 -0.15 -18.87 -3.04
N ARG A 296 0.79 -19.20 -3.94
CA ARG A 296 2.09 -19.76 -3.56
C ARG A 296 2.84 -18.78 -2.67
N GLY A 297 2.88 -17.51 -3.03
CA GLY A 297 3.59 -16.49 -2.29
C GLY A 297 3.08 -16.36 -0.85
N VAL A 298 1.76 -16.22 -0.67
CA VAL A 298 1.18 -16.09 0.68
C VAL A 298 1.23 -17.38 1.51
N GLN A 299 1.37 -18.55 0.88
CA GLN A 299 1.43 -19.85 1.58
C GLN A 299 2.85 -20.30 1.91
N MET A 300 3.81 -20.06 1.03
CA MET A 300 5.15 -20.64 1.11
C MET A 300 6.24 -19.58 1.30
N GLY A 301 6.01 -18.36 0.83
CA GLY A 301 6.96 -17.26 0.93
C GLY A 301 7.33 -16.96 2.37
N ARG A 302 8.53 -16.39 2.57
CA ARG A 302 9.04 -16.01 3.90
C ARG A 302 8.97 -17.16 4.91
N ASN A 303 9.36 -18.36 4.50
CA ASN A 303 9.32 -19.58 5.31
C ASN A 303 7.91 -19.93 5.83
N GLY A 304 6.89 -19.77 4.99
CA GLY A 304 5.49 -20.04 5.34
C GLY A 304 4.76 -18.90 6.06
N LYS A 305 5.43 -17.75 6.30
CA LYS A 305 4.77 -16.53 6.81
C LYS A 305 3.96 -15.82 5.73
N GLY A 306 4.28 -16.09 4.47
CA GLY A 306 3.66 -15.52 3.27
C GLY A 306 4.33 -14.24 2.82
N ASN A 307 4.62 -14.12 1.52
CA ASN A 307 5.02 -12.85 0.91
C ASN A 307 3.93 -11.80 1.09
N ILE A 308 4.33 -10.54 1.12
CA ILE A 308 3.42 -9.39 1.21
C ILE A 308 3.35 -8.75 -0.17
N PHE A 309 2.15 -8.65 -0.74
CA PHE A 309 1.93 -7.98 -2.02
C PHE A 309 1.27 -6.62 -1.75
N VAL A 310 1.98 -5.52 -2.02
CA VAL A 310 1.47 -4.16 -1.90
C VAL A 310 1.10 -3.67 -3.29
N TRP A 311 -0.14 -3.22 -3.45
CA TRP A 311 -0.68 -2.82 -4.73
C TRP A 311 -1.25 -1.41 -4.64
N ALA A 312 -0.98 -0.57 -5.63
CA ALA A 312 -1.77 0.65 -5.80
C ALA A 312 -3.25 0.29 -5.98
N ASN A 313 -4.19 1.19 -5.71
CA ASN A 313 -5.61 0.90 -5.92
C ASN A 313 -6.16 1.32 -7.30
N GLY A 314 -5.61 2.34 -7.97
CA GLY A 314 -6.10 2.77 -9.29
C GLY A 314 -5.96 4.28 -9.57
N ASN A 315 -5.97 4.71 -10.83
CA ASN A 315 -5.95 6.12 -11.23
C ASN A 315 -7.16 6.54 -12.10
N GLY A 316 -8.21 5.71 -12.14
CA GLY A 316 -9.42 5.90 -12.95
C GLY A 316 -10.46 6.84 -12.36
N GLY A 317 -10.15 7.63 -11.33
CA GLY A 317 -11.11 8.50 -10.64
C GLY A 317 -11.84 9.49 -11.56
N THR A 318 -11.14 10.10 -12.52
CA THR A 318 -11.76 10.99 -13.54
C THR A 318 -12.63 10.27 -14.57
N HIS A 319 -12.59 8.95 -14.56
CA HIS A 319 -13.37 8.07 -15.40
C HIS A 319 -14.50 7.40 -14.64
N ASP A 320 -14.71 7.79 -13.37
CA ASP A 320 -15.65 7.17 -12.43
C ASP A 320 -15.41 5.65 -12.30
N ASP A 321 -14.14 5.24 -12.31
CA ASP A 321 -13.79 3.83 -12.15
C ASP A 321 -13.93 3.35 -10.70
N ASN A 322 -13.99 2.04 -10.55
CA ASN A 322 -14.11 1.38 -9.25
C ASN A 322 -13.11 0.23 -9.18
N CYS A 323 -12.21 0.27 -8.21
CA CYS A 323 -11.12 -0.69 -8.10
C CYS A 323 -11.54 -2.11 -7.71
N ASN A 324 -12.83 -2.39 -7.41
CA ASN A 324 -13.36 -3.77 -7.39
C ASN A 324 -13.60 -4.36 -8.78
N CYS A 325 -13.42 -3.59 -9.85
CA CYS A 325 -13.35 -4.08 -11.23
C CYS A 325 -11.92 -4.46 -11.65
N ASP A 326 -10.93 -4.16 -10.80
CA ASP A 326 -9.56 -4.63 -10.91
C ASP A 326 -9.33 -5.80 -9.95
N GLY A 327 -9.17 -7.00 -10.51
CA GLY A 327 -8.98 -8.23 -9.72
C GLY A 327 -7.59 -8.38 -9.09
N TYR A 328 -6.62 -7.52 -9.40
CA TYR A 328 -5.32 -7.47 -8.74
C TYR A 328 -5.46 -6.67 -7.44
N SER A 329 -5.87 -5.41 -7.52
CA SER A 329 -6.02 -4.56 -6.32
C SER A 329 -7.14 -5.01 -5.39
N SER A 330 -8.19 -5.65 -5.91
CA SER A 330 -9.28 -6.17 -5.06
C SER A 330 -9.05 -7.59 -4.53
N SER A 331 -7.90 -8.19 -4.82
CA SER A 331 -7.52 -9.51 -4.31
C SER A 331 -7.29 -9.46 -2.79
N MET A 332 -7.80 -10.46 -2.06
CA MET A 332 -7.49 -10.59 -0.62
C MET A 332 -6.00 -10.83 -0.34
N TYR A 333 -5.24 -11.28 -1.35
CA TYR A 333 -3.80 -11.52 -1.23
C TYR A 333 -2.98 -10.24 -1.35
N THR A 334 -3.58 -9.14 -1.79
CA THR A 334 -2.92 -7.85 -1.96
C THR A 334 -3.36 -6.84 -0.90
N ILE A 335 -2.42 -6.01 -0.48
CA ILE A 335 -2.65 -4.83 0.34
C ILE A 335 -2.87 -3.66 -0.62
N SER A 336 -4.13 -3.32 -0.85
CA SER A 336 -4.53 -2.22 -1.74
C SER A 336 -4.39 -0.87 -1.04
N ILE A 337 -3.60 0.03 -1.63
CA ILE A 337 -3.24 1.32 -1.08
C ILE A 337 -3.80 2.45 -1.96
N ALA A 338 -4.59 3.32 -1.33
CA ALA A 338 -5.09 4.56 -1.92
C ALA A 338 -4.12 5.74 -1.67
N SER A 339 -4.44 6.89 -2.26
CA SER A 339 -3.68 8.14 -2.12
C SER A 339 -4.44 9.21 -1.35
N ALA A 340 -3.71 10.00 -0.57
CA ALA A 340 -4.13 11.31 -0.09
C ALA A 340 -3.18 12.41 -0.59
N SER A 341 -3.71 13.60 -0.84
CA SER A 341 -2.88 14.77 -1.17
C SER A 341 -2.14 15.31 0.05
N GLN A 342 -1.26 16.30 -0.18
CA GLN A 342 -0.59 17.05 0.87
C GLN A 342 -1.55 17.74 1.87
N GLN A 343 -2.82 17.95 1.51
CA GLN A 343 -3.83 18.55 2.38
C GLN A 343 -4.75 17.49 3.02
N GLY A 344 -4.41 16.21 2.90
CA GLY A 344 -5.26 15.12 3.38
C GLY A 344 -6.55 14.95 2.58
N LEU A 345 -6.60 15.44 1.35
CA LEU A 345 -7.79 15.35 0.49
C LEU A 345 -7.72 14.15 -0.46
N PHE A 346 -8.88 13.63 -0.84
CA PHE A 346 -8.97 12.59 -1.85
C PHE A 346 -8.57 13.14 -3.22
N PRO A 347 -7.55 12.59 -3.89
CA PRO A 347 -7.08 13.11 -5.17
C PRO A 347 -8.06 12.79 -6.31
N TRP A 348 -8.08 13.65 -7.33
CA TRP A 348 -8.97 13.53 -8.49
C TRP A 348 -8.82 12.23 -9.30
N TYR A 349 -7.64 11.61 -9.24
CA TYR A 349 -7.35 10.36 -9.93
C TYR A 349 -7.71 9.13 -9.11
N GLY A 350 -7.90 9.25 -7.79
CA GLY A 350 -8.10 8.09 -6.92
C GLY A 350 -9.37 7.32 -7.28
N GLU A 351 -9.29 5.99 -7.26
CA GLU A 351 -10.46 5.12 -7.41
C GLU A 351 -11.08 4.78 -6.05
N ILE A 352 -12.40 4.60 -6.04
CA ILE A 352 -13.14 4.18 -4.85
C ILE A 352 -13.39 2.67 -4.90
N CYS A 353 -13.14 1.94 -3.82
CA CYS A 353 -13.60 0.56 -3.67
C CYS A 353 -13.49 0.06 -2.23
N SER A 354 -14.34 -0.91 -1.90
CA SER A 354 -14.39 -1.53 -0.58
C SER A 354 -13.21 -2.45 -0.26
N SER A 355 -12.33 -2.73 -1.22
CA SER A 355 -11.13 -3.56 -1.06
C SER A 355 -9.87 -2.76 -0.68
N THR A 356 -9.91 -1.42 -0.76
CA THR A 356 -8.83 -0.55 -0.27
C THR A 356 -8.62 -0.76 1.23
N LEU A 357 -7.39 -1.11 1.65
CA LEU A 357 -7.08 -1.36 3.06
C LEU A 357 -6.66 -0.09 3.79
N ALA A 358 -5.81 0.73 3.18
CA ALA A 358 -5.27 1.95 3.79
C ALA A 358 -4.83 2.96 2.73
N THR A 359 -4.31 4.08 3.19
CA THR A 359 -3.86 5.21 2.38
C THR A 359 -2.42 5.59 2.71
N ALA A 360 -1.66 5.99 1.70
CA ALA A 360 -0.41 6.73 1.87
C ALA A 360 -0.48 8.05 1.09
N TYR A 361 0.48 8.95 1.31
CA TYR A 361 0.52 10.21 0.59
C TYR A 361 0.94 10.04 -0.87
N SER A 362 0.49 10.96 -1.71
CA SER A 362 0.94 11.14 -3.08
C SER A 362 0.65 12.59 -3.51
N SER A 363 0.70 12.85 -4.82
CA SER A 363 0.24 14.08 -5.44
C SER A 363 -1.27 14.36 -5.26
N GLY A 364 -1.70 15.59 -5.49
CA GLY A 364 -3.11 15.96 -5.46
C GLY A 364 -3.48 17.00 -6.52
N ALA A 365 -3.97 18.15 -6.07
CA ALA A 365 -4.17 19.32 -6.90
C ALA A 365 -2.84 19.79 -7.52
N TYR A 366 -2.93 20.56 -8.60
CA TYR A 366 -1.74 21.02 -9.34
C TYR A 366 -0.75 21.83 -8.49
N SER A 367 -1.24 22.53 -7.47
CA SER A 367 -0.44 23.32 -6.52
C SER A 367 0.19 22.50 -5.40
N ASP A 368 -0.21 21.23 -5.23
CA ASP A 368 0.26 20.40 -4.13
C ASP A 368 1.67 19.91 -4.41
N GLN A 369 2.44 19.73 -3.34
CA GLN A 369 3.69 19.01 -3.45
C GLN A 369 3.42 17.57 -3.89
N LYS A 370 4.36 17.05 -4.68
CA LYS A 370 4.35 15.69 -5.23
C LYS A 370 5.40 14.86 -4.50
N ILE A 371 5.72 13.68 -5.02
CA ILE A 371 6.70 12.79 -4.40
C ILE A 371 8.09 13.04 -4.98
N ALA A 372 9.05 13.24 -4.07
CA ALA A 372 10.47 13.37 -4.33
C ALA A 372 11.13 11.97 -4.34
N THR A 373 11.86 11.60 -5.39
CA THR A 373 12.50 10.26 -5.50
C THR A 373 13.59 10.25 -6.59
N THR A 374 14.25 9.10 -6.79
CA THR A 374 15.15 8.82 -7.91
C THR A 374 14.44 8.83 -9.25
N ASP A 375 15.17 9.08 -10.32
CA ASP A 375 14.69 8.99 -11.69
C ASP A 375 15.80 8.44 -12.59
N VAL A 376 15.44 7.91 -13.76
CA VAL A 376 16.41 7.31 -14.69
C VAL A 376 17.49 8.29 -15.15
N ASN A 377 18.59 7.78 -15.68
CA ASN A 377 19.79 8.54 -16.05
C ASN A 377 20.53 9.12 -14.84
N ASP A 378 20.53 8.40 -13.72
CA ASP A 378 21.12 8.82 -12.45
C ASP A 378 20.62 10.22 -12.03
N SER A 379 19.31 10.45 -12.10
CA SER A 379 18.70 11.76 -11.83
C SER A 379 17.69 11.70 -10.68
N CYS A 380 17.14 12.84 -10.30
CA CYS A 380 16.16 12.90 -9.22
C CYS A 380 14.94 13.69 -9.71
N THR A 381 13.77 13.37 -9.19
CA THR A 381 12.52 14.04 -9.54
C THR A 381 11.79 14.51 -8.29
N LEU A 382 11.10 15.65 -8.40
CA LEU A 382 10.08 16.12 -7.44
C LEU A 382 8.67 15.90 -8.01
N GLY A 383 8.55 15.16 -9.11
CA GLY A 383 7.37 15.13 -9.97
C GLY A 383 6.57 13.83 -9.90
N HIS A 384 6.95 12.85 -9.07
CA HIS A 384 6.27 11.55 -9.06
C HIS A 384 4.85 11.66 -8.47
N THR A 385 3.87 11.00 -9.11
CA THR A 385 2.42 11.21 -8.90
C THR A 385 1.61 9.92 -9.03
N GLY A 386 0.33 9.99 -8.65
CA GLY A 386 -0.62 8.87 -8.78
C GLY A 386 -0.59 7.91 -7.59
N THR A 387 -1.49 6.94 -7.58
CA THR A 387 -1.51 5.86 -6.58
C THR A 387 -0.26 4.98 -6.64
N SER A 388 0.47 5.04 -7.75
CA SER A 388 1.78 4.41 -7.90
C SER A 388 2.86 4.89 -6.97
N ALA A 389 2.75 6.11 -6.44
CA ALA A 389 3.68 6.62 -5.43
C ALA A 389 3.24 6.24 -4.00
N ALA A 390 1.93 6.04 -3.78
CA ALA A 390 1.43 5.66 -2.47
C ALA A 390 1.81 4.21 -2.11
N ALA A 391 1.76 3.28 -3.07
CA ALA A 391 2.08 1.87 -2.82
C ALA A 391 3.55 1.61 -2.42
N PRO A 392 4.58 2.21 -3.05
CA PRO A 392 5.97 2.13 -2.61
C PRO A 392 6.19 2.71 -1.21
N LEU A 393 5.59 3.86 -0.87
CA LEU A 393 5.67 4.40 0.49
C LEU A 393 5.12 3.41 1.52
N ALA A 394 3.96 2.80 1.24
CA ALA A 394 3.39 1.75 2.08
C ALA A 394 4.30 0.51 2.19
N ALA A 395 4.90 0.07 1.07
CA ALA A 395 5.85 -1.05 1.07
C ALA A 395 7.09 -0.75 1.91
N GLY A 396 7.60 0.48 1.88
CA GLY A 396 8.67 0.95 2.77
C GLY A 396 8.28 0.92 4.24
N ILE A 397 7.09 1.40 4.60
CA ILE A 397 6.60 1.35 6.00
C ILE A 397 6.46 -0.11 6.48
N ILE A 398 5.96 -1.00 5.63
CA ILE A 398 5.88 -2.42 5.93
C ILE A 398 7.27 -3.03 6.08
N ALA A 399 8.27 -2.59 5.30
CA ALA A 399 9.66 -3.02 5.49
C ALA A 399 10.22 -2.58 6.85
N LEU A 400 9.95 -1.35 7.31
CA LEU A 400 10.30 -0.91 8.67
C LEU A 400 9.65 -1.80 9.74
N MET A 401 8.40 -2.21 9.52
CA MET A 401 7.69 -3.12 10.42
C MET A 401 8.30 -4.51 10.45
N LEU A 402 8.71 -5.06 9.31
CA LEU A 402 9.33 -6.37 9.22
C LEU A 402 10.75 -6.41 9.78
N ASP A 403 11.48 -5.29 9.72
CA ASP A 403 12.75 -5.10 10.44
C ASP A 403 12.52 -5.22 11.96
N ALA A 404 11.48 -4.57 12.48
CA ALA A 404 11.10 -4.67 13.90
C ALA A 404 10.57 -6.03 14.32
N ASN A 405 9.79 -6.70 13.47
CA ASN A 405 9.27 -8.03 13.74
C ASN A 405 9.23 -8.91 12.46
N PRO A 406 10.27 -9.71 12.20
CA PRO A 406 10.32 -10.55 11.01
C PRO A 406 9.38 -11.76 11.09
N ASN A 407 8.70 -12.00 12.21
CA ASN A 407 7.80 -13.14 12.40
C ASN A 407 6.35 -12.90 11.98
N LEU A 408 6.01 -11.67 11.62
CA LEU A 408 4.67 -11.32 11.14
C LEU A 408 4.33 -12.09 9.85
N THR A 409 3.14 -12.67 9.82
CA THR A 409 2.55 -13.26 8.62
C THR A 409 1.94 -12.19 7.71
N TRP A 410 1.64 -12.53 6.46
CA TRP A 410 0.95 -11.63 5.53
C TRP A 410 -0.40 -11.14 6.07
N ARG A 411 -1.12 -11.97 6.84
CA ARG A 411 -2.37 -11.59 7.54
C ARG A 411 -2.10 -10.70 8.73
N ASP A 412 -1.06 -10.97 9.52
CA ASP A 412 -0.69 -10.10 10.65
C ASP A 412 -0.43 -8.67 10.19
N VAL A 413 0.27 -8.51 9.06
CA VAL A 413 0.53 -7.20 8.45
C VAL A 413 -0.76 -6.47 8.13
N GLN A 414 -1.75 -7.14 7.54
CA GLN A 414 -3.04 -6.52 7.25
C GLN A 414 -3.81 -6.14 8.51
N HIS A 415 -3.85 -7.01 9.53
CA HIS A 415 -4.46 -6.68 10.82
C HIS A 415 -3.80 -5.49 11.50
N LEU A 416 -2.46 -5.41 11.44
CA LEU A 416 -1.71 -4.26 11.97
C LEU A 416 -2.11 -2.98 11.24
N ILE A 417 -2.14 -2.98 9.91
CA ILE A 417 -2.59 -1.83 9.11
C ILE A 417 -4.00 -1.39 9.53
N VAL A 418 -4.97 -2.31 9.58
CA VAL A 418 -6.35 -2.01 10.01
C VAL A 418 -6.39 -1.41 11.41
N TRP A 419 -5.56 -1.94 12.32
CA TRP A 419 -5.55 -1.53 13.73
C TRP A 419 -4.77 -0.25 14.00
N THR A 420 -3.92 0.22 13.08
CA THR A 420 -3.04 1.38 13.31
C THR A 420 -3.18 2.53 12.31
N SER A 421 -3.92 2.36 11.20
CA SER A 421 -4.15 3.45 10.23
C SER A 421 -5.02 4.57 10.80
N GLU A 422 -4.65 5.83 10.62
CA GLU A 422 -5.31 6.97 11.24
C GLU A 422 -6.34 7.64 10.32
N TYR A 423 -7.57 7.82 10.81
CA TYR A 423 -8.62 8.52 10.06
C TYR A 423 -8.54 10.05 10.23
N THR A 424 -8.03 10.52 11.38
CA THR A 424 -8.01 11.95 11.77
C THR A 424 -7.35 12.86 10.73
N PRO A 425 -6.20 12.51 10.10
CA PRO A 425 -5.62 13.33 9.04
C PRO A 425 -6.50 13.50 7.80
N LEU A 426 -7.51 12.65 7.63
CA LEU A 426 -8.36 12.55 6.45
C LEU A 426 -9.84 12.80 6.78
N SER A 427 -10.15 13.23 8.02
CA SER A 427 -11.53 13.30 8.54
C SER A 427 -12.41 14.34 7.87
N ASP A 428 -11.80 15.34 7.21
CA ASP A 428 -12.53 16.41 6.51
C ASP A 428 -13.18 15.92 5.19
N ASN A 429 -12.85 14.69 4.76
CA ASN A 429 -13.46 14.09 3.58
C ASN A 429 -14.81 13.42 3.93
N PRO A 430 -15.85 13.52 3.08
CA PRO A 430 -17.20 13.03 3.39
C PRO A 430 -17.39 11.55 3.05
N GLY A 431 -17.75 10.67 3.98
CA GLY A 431 -17.95 9.24 3.65
C GLY A 431 -17.49 8.27 4.72
N TRP A 432 -16.76 8.76 5.73
CA TRP A 432 -16.36 7.99 6.90
C TRP A 432 -17.56 7.37 7.61
N GLN A 433 -17.45 6.06 7.86
CA GLN A 433 -18.39 5.29 8.64
C GLN A 433 -17.67 4.51 9.74
N VAL A 434 -18.38 4.22 10.82
CA VAL A 434 -17.90 3.30 11.86
C VAL A 434 -18.56 1.95 11.64
N ASN A 435 -17.75 0.91 11.47
CA ASN A 435 -18.23 -0.44 11.25
C ASN A 435 -18.76 -1.09 12.54
N GLY A 436 -19.32 -2.29 12.44
CA GLY A 436 -19.89 -3.00 13.60
C GLY A 436 -18.87 -3.42 14.67
N ALA A 437 -17.56 -3.31 14.39
CA ALA A 437 -16.47 -3.54 15.33
C ALA A 437 -15.90 -2.25 15.94
N GLY A 438 -16.43 -1.08 15.59
CA GLY A 438 -15.96 0.21 16.08
C GLY A 438 -14.77 0.78 15.30
N LEU A 439 -14.51 0.30 14.08
CA LEU A 439 -13.42 0.78 13.23
C LEU A 439 -13.92 1.82 12.22
N TYR A 440 -13.19 2.92 12.05
CA TYR A 440 -13.46 3.91 11.01
C TYR A 440 -13.02 3.37 9.65
N PHE A 441 -13.86 3.56 8.64
CA PHE A 441 -13.62 3.13 7.28
C PHE A 441 -14.23 4.10 6.28
N ASP A 442 -13.57 4.28 5.13
CA ASP A 442 -14.08 5.01 3.96
C ASP A 442 -13.64 4.28 2.68
N VAL A 443 -14.53 4.10 1.71
CA VAL A 443 -14.21 3.39 0.43
C VAL A 443 -13.14 4.10 -0.41
N ARG A 444 -12.81 5.35 -0.10
CA ARG A 444 -11.71 6.11 -0.72
C ARG A 444 -10.38 5.90 -0.02
N PHE A 445 -10.38 5.65 1.29
CA PHE A 445 -9.19 5.68 2.12
C PHE A 445 -8.90 4.39 2.90
N GLY A 446 -9.77 3.39 2.79
CA GLY A 446 -9.74 2.20 3.62
C GLY A 446 -9.93 2.58 5.09
N PHE A 447 -9.08 2.02 5.96
CA PHE A 447 -9.05 2.32 7.40
C PHE A 447 -8.29 3.62 7.76
N GLY A 448 -7.79 4.36 6.76
CA GLY A 448 -7.11 5.64 6.95
C GLY A 448 -5.64 5.65 6.53
N LEU A 449 -4.95 6.71 6.94
CA LEU A 449 -3.55 6.97 6.60
C LEU A 449 -2.62 6.04 7.39
N LEU A 450 -1.64 5.45 6.71
CA LEU A 450 -0.59 4.68 7.38
C LEU A 450 0.21 5.56 8.35
N ASN A 451 0.48 5.02 9.55
CA ASN A 451 1.30 5.65 10.57
C ASN A 451 2.43 4.70 10.95
N ALA A 452 3.64 4.94 10.44
CA ALA A 452 4.77 4.05 10.61
C ALA A 452 5.13 3.82 12.08
N GLY A 453 5.12 4.89 12.90
CA GLY A 453 5.39 4.81 14.34
C GLY A 453 4.38 3.92 15.07
N SER A 454 3.09 4.12 14.87
CA SER A 454 2.04 3.31 15.51
C SER A 454 2.11 1.84 15.06
N LEU A 455 2.34 1.63 13.76
CA LEU A 455 2.40 0.32 13.14
C LEU A 455 3.63 -0.49 13.64
N VAL A 456 4.81 0.11 13.70
CA VAL A 456 6.03 -0.52 14.25
C VAL A 456 5.91 -0.77 15.75
N ASN A 457 5.39 0.20 16.53
CA ASN A 457 5.19 0.01 17.97
C ASN A 457 4.24 -1.16 18.28
N ALA A 458 3.15 -1.30 17.52
CA ALA A 458 2.22 -2.41 17.65
C ALA A 458 2.87 -3.75 17.25
N ALA A 459 3.74 -3.74 16.23
CA ALA A 459 4.43 -4.93 15.75
C ALA A 459 5.40 -5.54 16.78
N LEU A 460 6.05 -4.74 17.61
CA LEU A 460 7.06 -5.19 18.60
C LEU A 460 6.50 -6.22 19.58
N ASN A 461 5.23 -6.08 19.97
CA ASN A 461 4.55 -6.96 20.92
C ASN A 461 3.34 -7.67 20.29
N TRP A 462 3.36 -7.82 18.96
CA TRP A 462 2.26 -8.46 18.24
C TRP A 462 2.18 -9.95 18.52
N THR A 463 0.97 -10.42 18.81
CA THR A 463 0.66 -11.86 18.85
C THR A 463 0.02 -12.25 17.53
N THR A 464 0.64 -13.19 16.81
CA THR A 464 0.13 -13.71 15.54
C THR A 464 -1.34 -14.09 15.63
N VAL A 465 -2.11 -13.67 14.63
CA VAL A 465 -3.55 -13.92 14.58
C VAL A 465 -3.87 -15.41 14.44
N PRO A 466 -5.04 -15.87 14.93
CA PRO A 466 -5.44 -17.27 14.78
C PRO A 466 -5.46 -17.75 13.31
N SER A 467 -5.46 -19.07 13.13
CA SER A 467 -5.53 -19.69 11.80
C SER A 467 -6.71 -19.17 10.97
N ALA A 468 -6.44 -18.92 9.69
CA ALA A 468 -7.43 -18.47 8.73
C ALA A 468 -8.48 -19.56 8.49
N LEU A 469 -9.74 -19.15 8.39
CA LEU A 469 -10.87 -19.97 7.97
C LEU A 469 -11.67 -19.22 6.91
N SER A 470 -12.35 -19.98 6.06
CA SER A 470 -13.22 -19.44 5.02
C SER A 470 -14.53 -20.23 4.99
N CYS A 471 -15.66 -19.53 4.91
CA CYS A 471 -16.97 -20.13 4.69
C CYS A 471 -17.51 -19.67 3.35
N ARG A 472 -17.96 -20.63 2.52
CA ARG A 472 -18.67 -20.36 1.27
C ARG A 472 -20.17 -20.52 1.52
N ILE A 473 -20.94 -19.47 1.30
CA ILE A 473 -22.39 -19.42 1.52
C ILE A 473 -23.07 -19.16 0.18
N ASP A 474 -24.05 -20.01 -0.17
CA ASP A 474 -24.93 -19.76 -1.31
C ASP A 474 -25.83 -18.56 -0.96
N ALA A 475 -25.65 -17.48 -1.72
CA ALA A 475 -26.37 -16.22 -1.59
C ALA A 475 -27.38 -16.03 -2.73
N SER A 476 -27.65 -17.08 -3.50
CA SER A 476 -28.47 -17.01 -4.71
C SER A 476 -29.94 -16.72 -4.40
N PRO A 477 -30.66 -16.04 -5.32
CA PRO A 477 -32.10 -15.89 -5.19
C PRO A 477 -32.83 -17.24 -5.18
N ILE A 478 -33.91 -17.35 -4.40
CA ILE A 478 -34.68 -18.60 -4.22
C ILE A 478 -35.14 -19.23 -5.57
N LYS A 479 -35.41 -18.40 -6.58
CA LYS A 479 -35.85 -18.84 -7.91
C LYS A 479 -34.70 -19.04 -8.91
N GLY A 480 -33.45 -19.07 -8.44
CA GLY A 480 -32.22 -19.18 -9.25
C GLY A 480 -31.83 -17.90 -9.99
N LYS A 481 -32.80 -17.09 -10.40
CA LYS A 481 -32.56 -15.74 -10.95
C LYS A 481 -33.71 -14.78 -10.65
N VAL A 482 -33.40 -13.50 -10.53
CA VAL A 482 -34.36 -12.41 -10.33
C VAL A 482 -34.17 -11.38 -11.44
N ALA A 483 -35.27 -11.03 -12.11
CA ALA A 483 -35.26 -9.97 -13.10
C ALA A 483 -35.01 -8.62 -12.41
N ILE A 484 -34.20 -7.77 -13.04
CA ILE A 484 -33.96 -6.40 -12.62
C ILE A 484 -34.12 -5.48 -13.83
N SER A 485 -34.87 -4.40 -13.65
CA SER A 485 -35.10 -3.37 -14.66
C SER A 485 -34.58 -2.01 -14.19
N ALA A 486 -34.55 -1.06 -15.11
CA ALA A 486 -34.16 0.32 -14.83
C ALA A 486 -34.87 0.89 -13.59
N MET A 487 -34.10 1.53 -12.70
CA MET A 487 -34.57 2.14 -11.46
C MET A 487 -35.19 1.16 -10.43
N GLU A 488 -35.14 -0.15 -10.68
CA GLU A 488 -35.57 -1.16 -9.71
C GLU A 488 -34.44 -1.50 -8.73
N THR A 489 -34.83 -2.08 -7.59
CA THR A 489 -33.92 -2.60 -6.57
C THR A 489 -34.24 -4.05 -6.32
N VAL A 490 -33.21 -4.89 -6.37
CA VAL A 490 -33.24 -6.28 -5.91
C VAL A 490 -32.55 -6.34 -4.56
N ASP A 491 -33.25 -6.88 -3.57
CA ASP A 491 -32.76 -7.02 -2.19
C ASP A 491 -32.81 -8.50 -1.79
N ILE A 492 -31.62 -9.09 -1.65
CA ILE A 492 -31.44 -10.51 -1.39
C ILE A 492 -30.94 -10.66 0.04
N THR A 493 -31.73 -11.32 0.87
CA THR A 493 -31.34 -11.66 2.25
C THR A 493 -30.62 -13.01 2.27
N VAL A 494 -29.44 -13.02 2.87
CA VAL A 494 -28.57 -14.21 2.99
C VAL A 494 -28.41 -14.52 4.47
N LYS A 495 -28.84 -15.73 4.88
CA LYS A 495 -28.65 -16.18 6.27
C LYS A 495 -27.32 -16.94 6.34
N VAL A 496 -26.36 -16.38 7.07
CA VAL A 496 -25.12 -17.08 7.43
C VAL A 496 -25.35 -17.74 8.78
N SER A 497 -25.50 -19.06 8.76
CA SER A 497 -25.49 -19.93 9.94
C SER A 497 -24.48 -21.06 9.74
N ASP A 498 -23.99 -21.62 10.84
CA ASP A 498 -23.05 -22.76 10.84
C ASP A 498 -21.68 -22.46 10.19
N CYS A 499 -21.30 -21.18 10.13
CA CYS A 499 -19.96 -20.76 9.73
C CYS A 499 -19.03 -20.71 10.94
N GLU A 500 -17.84 -21.31 10.82
CA GLU A 500 -16.82 -21.31 11.87
C GLU A 500 -16.05 -19.97 11.96
N VAL A 501 -16.12 -19.13 10.92
CA VAL A 501 -15.60 -17.76 10.98
C VAL A 501 -16.49 -16.94 11.91
N ASN A 502 -15.89 -16.41 12.97
CA ASN A 502 -16.58 -15.60 13.96
C ASN A 502 -16.19 -14.12 13.89
N TYR A 503 -14.95 -13.82 13.48
CA TYR A 503 -14.42 -12.47 13.35
C TYR A 503 -13.89 -12.31 11.93
N LEU A 504 -14.47 -11.36 11.19
CA LEU A 504 -14.20 -11.16 9.78
C LEU A 504 -12.82 -10.52 9.53
N GLU A 505 -12.24 -10.89 8.39
CA GLU A 505 -11.12 -10.23 7.75
C GLU A 505 -11.60 -9.69 6.39
N HIS A 506 -11.67 -10.57 5.39
CA HIS A 506 -12.16 -10.25 4.06
C HIS A 506 -13.56 -10.83 3.84
N VAL A 507 -14.34 -10.15 2.98
CA VAL A 507 -15.60 -10.66 2.45
C VAL A 507 -15.59 -10.52 0.93
N GLU A 508 -15.88 -11.60 0.21
CA GLU A 508 -16.00 -11.60 -1.25
C GLU A 508 -17.43 -11.96 -1.63
N LEU A 509 -18.08 -11.12 -2.44
CA LEU A 509 -19.35 -11.45 -3.08
C LEU A 509 -19.09 -11.82 -4.55
N TYR A 510 -19.14 -13.11 -4.87
CA TYR A 510 -19.09 -13.58 -6.24
C TYR A 510 -20.44 -13.33 -6.91
N VAL A 511 -20.45 -12.49 -7.94
CA VAL A 511 -21.67 -12.10 -8.65
C VAL A 511 -21.73 -12.71 -10.06
N ASN A 512 -22.94 -13.15 -10.43
CA ASN A 512 -23.30 -13.52 -11.80
C ASN A 512 -24.51 -12.68 -12.22
N ILE A 513 -24.30 -11.63 -12.99
CA ILE A 513 -25.34 -10.66 -13.36
C ILE A 513 -25.30 -10.46 -14.86
N GLU A 514 -26.38 -10.81 -15.55
CA GLU A 514 -26.59 -10.46 -16.95
C GLU A 514 -27.28 -9.11 -17.00
N TYR A 515 -26.70 -8.12 -17.69
CA TYR A 515 -27.31 -6.80 -17.76
C TYR A 515 -27.00 -6.10 -19.08
N THR A 516 -27.97 -5.37 -19.60
CA THR A 516 -27.87 -4.65 -20.89
C THR A 516 -26.89 -3.47 -20.87
N ARG A 517 -26.52 -2.98 -19.68
CA ARG A 517 -25.46 -1.98 -19.49
C ARG A 517 -24.82 -2.13 -18.11
N ARG A 518 -23.71 -2.85 -18.02
CA ARG A 518 -23.03 -3.16 -16.75
C ARG A 518 -22.76 -1.93 -15.87
N GLY A 519 -22.29 -0.84 -16.46
CA GLY A 519 -21.98 0.40 -15.74
C GLY A 519 -23.15 1.14 -15.08
N ALA A 520 -24.39 0.73 -15.36
CA ALA A 520 -25.57 1.29 -14.68
C ALA A 520 -25.82 0.65 -13.30
N LEU A 521 -25.15 -0.47 -13.00
CA LEU A 521 -25.36 -1.21 -11.77
C LEU A 521 -24.64 -0.55 -10.58
N GLU A 522 -25.31 -0.56 -9.44
CA GLU A 522 -24.73 -0.29 -8.13
C GLU A 522 -25.01 -1.48 -7.22
N ILE A 523 -24.01 -1.91 -6.45
CA ILE A 523 -24.10 -3.09 -5.60
C ILE A 523 -23.65 -2.73 -4.20
N HIS A 524 -24.49 -3.02 -3.21
CA HIS A 524 -24.17 -2.88 -1.79
C HIS A 524 -24.27 -4.21 -1.06
N LEU A 525 -23.46 -4.32 -0.02
CA LEU A 525 -23.53 -5.41 0.96
C LEU A 525 -23.79 -4.81 2.34
N ILE A 526 -24.73 -5.39 3.10
CA ILE A 526 -25.02 -4.99 4.48
C ILE A 526 -24.68 -6.16 5.40
N SER A 527 -23.82 -5.92 6.38
CA SER A 527 -23.42 -6.90 7.39
C SER A 527 -24.53 -7.16 8.43
N PRO A 528 -24.47 -8.27 9.19
CA PRO A 528 -25.42 -8.55 10.27
C PRO A 528 -25.43 -7.48 11.37
N GLN A 529 -24.34 -6.72 11.51
CA GLN A 529 -24.22 -5.66 12.49
C GLN A 529 -24.57 -4.28 11.92
N GLY A 530 -25.06 -4.22 10.67
CA GLY A 530 -25.62 -3.02 10.04
C GLY A 530 -24.65 -2.21 9.21
N THR A 531 -23.41 -2.65 9.03
CA THR A 531 -22.44 -1.93 8.19
C THR A 531 -22.79 -2.11 6.73
N MET A 532 -23.14 -1.00 6.08
CA MET A 532 -23.46 -0.92 4.65
C MET A 532 -22.19 -0.57 3.88
N VAL A 533 -21.89 -1.34 2.84
CA VAL A 533 -20.67 -1.21 2.05
C VAL A 533 -21.05 -1.11 0.58
N GLN A 534 -20.59 -0.07 -0.11
CA GLN A 534 -20.69 0.01 -1.56
C GLN A 534 -19.60 -0.85 -2.18
N LEU A 535 -19.99 -1.99 -2.76
CA LEU A 535 -19.09 -2.91 -3.44
C LEU A 535 -18.81 -2.47 -4.88
N LEU A 536 -19.81 -1.87 -5.54
CA LEU A 536 -19.68 -1.37 -6.90
C LEU A 536 -20.46 -0.06 -7.01
N SER A 537 -19.78 1.00 -7.42
CA SER A 537 -20.40 2.27 -7.82
C SER A 537 -20.80 2.24 -9.30
N PRO A 538 -21.77 3.06 -9.72
CA PRO A 538 -22.06 3.25 -11.14
C PRO A 538 -20.81 3.72 -11.90
N ARG A 539 -20.59 3.14 -13.08
CA ARG A 539 -19.48 3.50 -13.99
C ARG A 539 -20.05 3.96 -15.32
N PRO A 540 -20.27 5.27 -15.55
CA PRO A 540 -21.02 5.76 -16.70
C PRO A 540 -20.43 5.38 -18.06
N ARG A 541 -19.12 5.14 -18.13
CA ARG A 541 -18.42 4.75 -19.36
C ARG A 541 -18.64 3.27 -19.70
N ASP A 542 -18.78 2.40 -18.71
CA ASP A 542 -19.01 0.97 -18.91
C ASP A 542 -20.37 0.70 -19.58
N THR A 543 -20.31 0.46 -20.89
CA THR A 543 -21.47 0.11 -21.72
C THR A 543 -21.56 -1.39 -22.03
N SER A 544 -20.77 -2.22 -21.36
CA SER A 544 -20.70 -3.66 -21.61
C SER A 544 -22.05 -4.35 -21.39
N LYS A 545 -22.34 -5.31 -22.28
CA LYS A 545 -23.51 -6.20 -22.21
C LYS A 545 -23.19 -7.58 -21.65
N VAL A 546 -21.91 -7.85 -21.37
CA VAL A 546 -21.47 -9.15 -20.83
C VAL A 546 -21.97 -9.32 -19.40
N GLY A 547 -22.08 -8.21 -18.66
CA GLY A 547 -22.41 -8.23 -17.23
C GLY A 547 -21.22 -8.73 -16.40
N PHE A 548 -21.52 -9.41 -15.30
CA PHE A 548 -20.53 -10.04 -14.44
C PHE A 548 -20.65 -11.56 -14.49
N VAL A 549 -19.52 -12.25 -14.67
CA VAL A 549 -19.45 -13.72 -14.76
C VAL A 549 -18.46 -14.26 -13.74
N ASN A 550 -19.00 -14.77 -12.62
CA ASN A 550 -18.25 -15.27 -11.47
C ASN A 550 -17.18 -14.27 -11.02
N TRP A 551 -17.59 -13.02 -10.82
CA TRP A 551 -16.70 -11.92 -10.47
C TRP A 551 -16.72 -11.66 -8.96
N PRO A 552 -15.58 -11.71 -8.25
CA PRO A 552 -15.52 -11.36 -6.83
C PRO A 552 -15.55 -9.84 -6.65
N LEU A 553 -16.52 -9.35 -5.88
CA LEU A 553 -16.49 -8.01 -5.32
C LEU A 553 -16.03 -8.09 -3.87
N THR A 554 -14.84 -7.59 -3.56
CA THR A 554 -14.17 -7.76 -2.26
C THR A 554 -14.41 -6.56 -1.34
N SER A 555 -14.55 -6.83 -0.05
CA SER A 555 -14.65 -5.82 1.00
C SER A 555 -13.77 -6.18 2.19
N VAL A 556 -13.10 -5.16 2.73
CA VAL A 556 -12.44 -5.18 4.04
C VAL A 556 -13.19 -4.33 5.08
N ALA A 557 -14.25 -3.62 4.69
CA ALA A 557 -14.94 -2.64 5.54
C ALA A 557 -15.55 -3.25 6.83
N THR A 558 -15.87 -4.54 6.82
CA THR A 558 -16.46 -5.26 7.94
C THR A 558 -15.41 -5.99 8.79
N TRP A 559 -14.13 -5.62 8.69
CA TRP A 559 -13.05 -6.25 9.47
C TRP A 559 -13.37 -6.22 10.97
N GLY A 560 -13.14 -7.35 11.64
CA GLY A 560 -13.41 -7.56 13.06
C GLY A 560 -14.87 -7.81 13.42
N GLU A 561 -15.81 -7.65 12.50
CA GLU A 561 -17.23 -7.89 12.75
C GLU A 561 -17.58 -9.38 12.91
N ARG A 562 -18.77 -9.65 13.47
CA ARG A 562 -19.34 -11.00 13.53
C ARG A 562 -19.89 -11.43 12.18
N ALA A 563 -19.43 -12.58 11.69
CA ALA A 563 -19.87 -13.12 10.39
C ALA A 563 -21.30 -13.69 10.41
N ASN A 564 -21.71 -14.31 11.52
CA ASN A 564 -23.00 -15.00 11.64
C ASN A 564 -24.17 -14.02 11.76
N GLY A 565 -25.25 -14.29 11.02
CA GLY A 565 -26.46 -13.48 11.04
C GLY A 565 -27.05 -13.24 9.66
N LEU A 566 -27.86 -12.19 9.53
CA LEU A 566 -28.53 -11.84 8.28
C LEU A 566 -27.71 -10.80 7.53
N TRP A 567 -27.21 -11.20 6.36
CA TRP A 567 -26.60 -10.31 5.38
C TRP A 567 -27.65 -9.89 4.36
N ARG A 568 -27.46 -8.72 3.73
CA ARG A 568 -28.27 -8.28 2.59
C ARG A 568 -27.39 -7.85 1.43
N VAL A 569 -27.72 -8.33 0.23
CA VAL A 569 -27.13 -7.88 -1.03
C VAL A 569 -28.17 -7.03 -1.75
N ILE A 570 -27.83 -5.77 -2.02
CA ILE A 570 -28.71 -4.83 -2.70
C ILE A 570 -28.10 -4.55 -4.08
N VAL A 571 -28.82 -4.89 -5.14
CA VAL A 571 -28.46 -4.60 -6.53
C VAL A 571 -29.45 -3.59 -7.09
N GLN A 572 -28.95 -2.48 -7.63
CA GLN A 572 -29.76 -1.38 -8.14
C GLN A 572 -29.30 -0.96 -9.53
N ASP A 573 -30.22 -0.43 -10.33
CA ASP A 573 -29.89 0.35 -11.51
C ASP A 573 -29.96 1.85 -11.17
N LYS A 574 -28.85 2.57 -11.39
CA LYS A 574 -28.72 4.04 -11.25
C LYS A 574 -28.65 4.76 -12.59
N GLY A 575 -28.89 4.04 -13.69
CA GLY A 575 -28.96 4.59 -15.02
C GLY A 575 -30.27 5.33 -15.29
N ASN A 576 -30.23 6.16 -16.33
CA ASN A 576 -31.37 6.93 -16.84
C ASN A 576 -31.92 6.35 -18.16
N LYS A 577 -31.52 5.12 -18.51
CA LYS A 577 -31.91 4.42 -19.74
C LYS A 577 -32.74 3.19 -19.39
N TRP A 578 -33.54 2.72 -20.34
CA TRP A 578 -34.27 1.45 -20.24
C TRP A 578 -33.28 0.27 -20.31
N ASN A 579 -32.69 -0.07 -19.17
CA ASN A 579 -31.88 -1.27 -18.99
C ASN A 579 -32.73 -2.39 -18.38
N THR A 580 -32.40 -3.62 -18.74
CA THR A 580 -32.96 -4.84 -18.14
C THR A 580 -31.89 -5.92 -18.04
N GLY A 581 -32.15 -6.90 -17.18
CA GLY A 581 -31.36 -8.13 -17.08
C GLY A 581 -31.77 -8.99 -15.88
N TYR A 582 -30.84 -9.81 -15.40
CA TYR A 582 -31.06 -10.79 -14.35
C TYR A 582 -29.90 -10.85 -13.36
N VAL A 583 -30.22 -10.83 -12.06
CA VAL A 583 -29.31 -11.26 -11.00
C VAL A 583 -29.42 -12.78 -10.88
N GLY A 584 -28.35 -13.50 -11.16
CA GLY A 584 -28.26 -14.95 -11.14
C GLY A 584 -27.68 -15.50 -9.82
N GLU A 585 -26.84 -16.52 -9.93
CA GLU A 585 -26.17 -17.16 -8.79
C GLU A 585 -25.24 -16.16 -8.09
N LEU A 586 -25.39 -16.06 -6.77
CA LEU A 586 -24.51 -15.26 -5.92
C LEU A 586 -23.87 -16.17 -4.88
N VAL A 587 -22.61 -15.93 -4.57
CA VAL A 587 -21.91 -16.65 -3.50
C VAL A 587 -21.19 -15.65 -2.61
N LEU A 588 -21.54 -15.68 -1.33
CA LEU A 588 -20.85 -14.92 -0.30
C LEU A 588 -19.74 -15.80 0.29
N ILE A 589 -18.49 -15.35 0.22
CA ILE A 589 -17.37 -15.97 0.92
C ILE A 589 -16.93 -15.03 2.03
N VAL A 590 -16.93 -15.53 3.26
CA VAL A 590 -16.40 -14.79 4.42
C VAL A 590 -15.11 -15.45 4.89
N HIS A 591 -14.10 -14.63 5.13
CA HIS A 591 -12.79 -15.04 5.62
C HIS A 591 -12.54 -14.45 7.00
N GLY A 592 -11.80 -15.17 7.83
CA GLY A 592 -11.35 -14.63 9.12
C GLY A 592 -11.01 -15.71 10.13
N THR A 593 -11.29 -15.44 11.40
CA THR A 593 -10.90 -16.32 12.51
C THR A 593 -12.09 -16.82 13.32
N LYS A 594 -11.95 -18.01 13.89
CA LYS A 594 -12.90 -18.55 14.87
C LYS A 594 -12.75 -17.89 16.24
N GLU A 595 -11.51 -17.66 16.65
CA GLU A 595 -11.18 -17.01 17.92
C GLU A 595 -10.92 -15.52 17.72
N MET A 596 -11.22 -14.72 18.74
CA MET A 596 -10.94 -13.28 18.71
C MET A 596 -9.42 -13.06 18.66
N PRO A 597 -8.91 -12.32 17.65
CA PRO A 597 -7.52 -11.88 17.63
C PRO A 597 -7.11 -11.18 18.92
N ALA A 598 -5.87 -11.38 19.38
CA ALA A 598 -5.43 -10.91 20.69
C ALA A 598 -5.52 -9.39 20.86
N HIS A 599 -5.17 -8.62 19.82
CA HIS A 599 -5.22 -7.16 19.82
C HIS A 599 -6.63 -6.59 20.03
N MET A 600 -7.69 -7.34 19.68
CA MET A 600 -9.08 -6.93 19.85
C MET A 600 -9.66 -7.25 21.25
N ARG A 601 -8.96 -8.06 22.07
CA ARG A 601 -9.47 -8.51 23.37
C ARG A 601 -9.47 -7.41 24.43
N SER A 602 -8.62 -6.40 24.26
CA SER A 602 -8.46 -5.27 25.18
C SER A 602 -9.55 -4.20 25.02
N GLY A 603 -10.55 -4.43 24.17
CA GLY A 603 -11.63 -3.51 23.86
C GLY A 603 -11.53 -2.92 22.45
N PRO A 604 -12.41 -1.98 22.11
CA PRO A 604 -12.37 -1.32 20.81
C PRO A 604 -11.06 -0.56 20.63
N ARG A 605 -10.65 -0.37 19.37
CA ARG A 605 -9.52 0.48 19.02
C ARG A 605 -9.73 1.87 19.60
N ARG A 606 -8.67 2.45 20.16
CA ARG A 606 -8.64 3.84 20.61
C ARG A 606 -7.91 4.66 19.55
N TYR A 607 -8.58 5.65 18.99
CA TYR A 607 -7.98 6.59 18.04
C TYR A 607 -7.30 7.73 18.80
N ASP A 608 -6.19 8.21 18.25
CA ASP A 608 -5.48 9.37 18.77
C ASP A 608 -5.97 10.64 18.04
N ASP A 609 -6.96 11.31 18.63
CA ASP A 609 -7.50 12.57 18.10
C ASP A 609 -6.49 13.73 18.18
N THR A 610 -5.38 13.55 18.91
CA THR A 610 -4.32 14.55 19.04
C THR A 610 -3.18 14.35 18.05
N PHE A 611 -3.06 13.22 17.36
CA PHE A 611 -1.96 12.94 16.42
C PHE A 611 -1.74 14.07 15.38
N SER A 612 -2.83 14.62 14.83
CA SER A 612 -2.76 15.70 13.85
C SER A 612 -2.53 17.10 14.46
N ARG A 613 -2.62 17.23 15.79
CA ARG A 613 -2.51 18.49 16.55
C ARG A 613 -1.18 18.52 17.31
N TYR A 614 -0.46 19.64 17.23
CA TYR A 614 0.80 19.79 17.93
C TYR A 614 0.58 19.75 19.45
N GLU A 615 1.25 18.85 20.19
CA GLU A 615 1.46 19.05 21.63
C GLU A 615 2.52 20.14 21.78
N ILE A 616 2.14 21.28 22.36
CA ILE A 616 3.11 22.23 22.86
C ILE A 616 3.78 21.54 24.06
N GLU A 617 4.96 20.95 23.86
CA GLU A 617 5.86 20.64 24.97
C GLU A 617 6.20 21.97 25.65
N SER A 618 5.46 22.30 26.72
CA SER A 618 5.92 23.29 27.67
C SER A 618 7.16 22.68 28.33
N TYR A 619 8.34 23.14 27.92
CA TYR A 619 9.52 23.09 28.77
C TYR A 619 9.13 23.80 30.09
N GLU A 620 8.74 23.03 31.09
CA GLU A 620 8.75 23.51 32.47
C GLU A 620 10.23 23.74 32.81
N ASP A 621 10.59 25.00 33.01
CA ASP A 621 11.91 25.41 33.49
C ASP A 621 12.30 24.56 34.70
N GLU A 622 13.37 23.78 34.59
CA GLU A 622 14.02 23.22 35.76
C GLU A 622 14.46 24.37 36.69
N PRO A 623 14.25 24.26 38.02
CA PRO A 623 14.61 25.33 38.94
C PRO A 623 16.13 25.50 38.95
N ALA A 624 16.56 26.69 38.56
CA ALA A 624 17.96 27.12 38.59
C ALA A 624 18.59 26.90 39.97
N VAL A 625 19.69 26.14 39.98
CA VAL A 625 20.63 26.04 41.10
C VAL A 625 21.22 27.43 41.36
N PRO A 626 21.19 27.99 42.58
CA PRO A 626 21.79 29.31 42.83
C PRO A 626 23.31 29.17 42.87
N GLY A 627 23.97 29.67 41.83
CA GLY A 627 25.41 29.95 41.83
C GLY A 627 25.66 31.40 42.25
N ASP A 628 26.47 31.56 43.28
CA ASP A 628 27.02 32.82 43.79
C ASP A 628 27.54 33.72 42.65
N HIS A 629 27.17 35.00 42.66
CA HIS A 629 28.12 36.09 42.41
C HIS A 629 27.56 37.44 42.88
N GLU A 630 28.22 37.99 43.88
CA GLU A 630 28.15 39.38 44.33
C GLU A 630 28.53 40.34 43.18
N HIS A 631 27.74 41.41 42.98
CA HIS A 631 28.19 42.80 43.11
C HIS A 631 27.16 43.82 42.59
N GLY A 632 26.81 44.78 43.46
CA GLY A 632 26.64 46.19 43.11
C GLY A 632 25.20 46.68 42.85
N GLY A 633 24.66 47.51 43.76
CA GLY A 633 23.54 48.39 43.40
C GLY A 633 22.53 48.83 44.47
N VAL A 634 22.98 49.21 45.67
CA VAL A 634 22.50 50.29 46.56
C VAL A 634 21.01 50.75 46.53
N ALA A 635 20.44 50.73 47.74
CA ALA A 635 19.44 51.63 48.35
C ALA A 635 17.93 51.37 48.12
N SER A 636 17.27 50.81 49.15
CA SER A 636 16.26 51.53 49.94
C SER A 636 15.85 50.69 51.17
N ALA A 637 15.58 51.35 52.29
CA ALA A 637 15.00 50.82 53.54
C ALA A 637 15.93 50.06 54.51
N LEU A 638 16.92 50.78 55.04
CA LEU A 638 17.26 50.66 56.47
C LEU A 638 16.16 51.33 57.30
N LEU A 639 16.05 50.90 58.56
CA LEU A 639 15.36 51.57 59.68
C LEU A 639 13.89 51.19 59.89
N ASP A 640 13.64 49.99 60.42
CA ASP A 640 12.78 49.91 61.60
C ASP A 640 13.03 48.61 62.38
N GLN A 641 13.17 48.74 63.70
CA GLN A 641 13.09 47.66 64.71
C GLN A 641 14.34 46.81 65.01
N ALA A 642 15.53 47.40 64.99
CA ALA A 642 16.69 46.91 65.76
C ALA A 642 16.94 47.77 67.03
N ASP A 643 15.87 48.22 67.68
CA ASP A 643 15.94 49.21 68.78
C ASP A 643 15.19 48.76 70.05
N THR A 644 14.97 47.44 70.25
CA THR A 644 14.18 46.97 71.41
C THR A 644 14.76 45.81 72.21
N GLU A 645 15.93 45.27 71.88
CA GLU A 645 16.57 44.23 72.71
C GLU A 645 17.99 44.56 73.20
N LEU A 646 18.40 45.84 73.10
CA LEU A 646 19.61 46.37 73.73
C LEU A 646 19.37 46.98 75.13
N GLN A 647 18.21 46.75 75.76
CA GLN A 647 17.90 47.37 77.07
C GLN A 647 17.37 46.44 78.17
N ARG A 648 17.33 45.12 78.02
CA ARG A 648 16.98 44.26 79.17
C ARG A 648 17.90 43.05 79.25
N ASN A 649 18.63 43.01 80.36
CA ASN A 649 19.34 41.86 80.94
C ASN A 649 20.84 41.76 80.69
N TYR A 650 21.49 42.93 80.76
CA TYR A 650 22.54 43.14 81.77
C TYR A 650 21.93 42.95 83.18
N HIS A 651 21.89 41.72 83.71
CA HIS A 651 22.05 41.44 85.16
C HIS A 651 22.00 39.93 85.47
N SER A 652 23.08 39.48 86.14
CA SER A 652 23.33 38.18 86.80
C SER A 652 24.16 37.18 85.96
N ARG A 653 25.45 37.45 85.75
CA ARG A 653 26.61 37.19 86.65
C ARG A 653 27.00 35.72 86.74
N GLY A 654 28.10 35.39 86.06
CA GLY A 654 29.08 34.46 86.61
C GLY A 654 29.75 35.05 87.85
N GLN A 655 30.05 34.17 88.81
CA GLN A 655 30.98 34.41 89.90
C GLN A 655 32.16 33.45 89.74
N GLN A 656 33.37 34.02 89.80
CA GLN A 656 34.68 33.44 90.17
C GLN A 656 35.34 32.45 89.18
N ALA A 657 36.48 32.70 88.53
CA ALA A 657 37.77 33.38 88.80
C ALA A 657 38.87 32.49 89.43
N GLY A 658 40.06 32.57 88.81
CA GLY A 658 41.36 31.97 89.17
C GLY A 658 41.86 31.09 88.01
N GLU A 659 43.03 31.23 87.39
CA GLU A 659 44.35 31.83 87.62
C GLU A 659 45.09 31.66 86.25
N ARG A 660 45.98 32.48 85.70
CA ARG A 660 47.30 32.95 86.17
C ARG A 660 47.96 33.81 85.06
N HIS A 661 48.87 34.68 85.49
CA HIS A 661 49.59 35.74 84.79
C HIS A 661 50.95 35.31 84.15
N ARG A 662 51.46 36.25 83.32
CA ARG A 662 52.87 36.62 82.96
C ARG A 662 53.35 36.12 81.59
N ASP A 663 53.91 36.95 80.71
CA ASP A 663 54.27 38.38 80.69
C ASP A 663 54.06 38.95 79.28
#